data_AF-A0A9Q8WDN6-F1
#
_entry.id   AF-A0A9Q8WDN6-F1
#
_cell.length_a   1.000
_cell.length_b   1.000
_cell.length_c   1.000
_cell.angle_alpha   90.00
_cell.angle_beta   90.00
_cell.angle_gamma   90.00
#
_symmetry.space_group_name_H-M   'P 1'
#
loop_
_entity.id
_entity.type
_entity.pdbx_description
1 polymer ?
#
loop_
_entity_poly.entity_id
_entity_poly.type
_entity_poly.pdbx_seq_one_letter_code
_entity_poly.pdbx_strand_id
1 'polypeptide(L)'
;MIMALALRHASLLKPEIRLAQAVSEFEASLDSPQKASFRNERSTACTKSPTEGDVMCFTAEIDRQARQKRLSSRCFGPRLTNLLQSVQQFAALGDVVVGGSQNLVACGVWAAVRMTLHICIGFSSYLEKLSLLFMAAGRQAPRHQALALVYPKSKELQNHLCEYFIVVTHICHRVQSFARKSTFGQLTTSLNDSDIKNFQSDLVLWSTAIKEEVDLLLNKHHENEAHLSAKARALATRWSASIAHRYDVEKKSKWLDSCSTYDFQTTWKQMQKIGSTSLLARSSEYRQWKEPQSSTSILFSGKIGAGKSVTMANVVSDLSHDKEAIVLYFFCRYDIPESLNHRTILGSLARQYLTCFPIGSDVFADDLLVPQLGVEDFVHVLRLGSMKYKQKYIIVDGLDDCSTEERRIVLSQLREIQPSSKWHLGVSAQLSADQFIKTQLDPMWNIILPNENPDIGFFIDLEIQARLKNGRLAVEDPGLIQDIKAALIEGANGMFLWVALQLEAICWENSDFDVRAAIKSLPRDLETTYARILERSTIRDSHKYYVRILKFLAAAYEPLTTAQIREMASVTIGQDDYDPKRQINNITNLLAFCGSLVMTDEEEGTVRFVHHSAKSFCQGSLGHISIWQFTAEEAHNELGGTILTYLNYSIFETKLSRRVLLSGQYCLAIRAVTHFSNQ
;
A
#
# COMPACT_ATOMS: atom_id res chain seq x y z
N MET A 1 1.19 -43.35 -15.38
CA MET A 1 -0.01 -43.94 -14.74
C MET A 1 -0.04 -43.77 -13.21
N ILE A 2 1.10 -43.86 -12.50
CA ILE A 2 1.19 -43.69 -11.03
C ILE A 2 0.93 -42.23 -10.58
N MET A 3 1.40 -41.23 -11.34
CA MET A 3 1.14 -39.80 -11.06
C MET A 3 -0.35 -39.41 -11.16
N ALA A 4 -1.10 -40.04 -12.05
CA ALA A 4 -2.53 -39.78 -12.25
C ALA A 4 -3.41 -40.40 -11.14
N LEU A 5 -2.93 -41.49 -10.52
CA LEU A 5 -3.56 -42.10 -9.35
C LEU A 5 -3.29 -41.31 -8.05
N ALA A 6 -2.10 -40.69 -7.92
CA ALA A 6 -1.79 -39.80 -6.81
C ALA A 6 -2.62 -38.49 -6.85
N LEU A 7 -2.79 -37.89 -8.04
CA LEU A 7 -3.64 -36.71 -8.22
C LEU A 7 -5.13 -36.98 -7.97
N ARG A 8 -5.64 -38.18 -8.33
CA ARG A 8 -7.02 -38.59 -8.00
C ARG A 8 -7.24 -38.84 -6.50
N HIS A 9 -6.27 -39.43 -5.79
CA HIS A 9 -6.37 -39.61 -4.34
C HIS A 9 -6.22 -38.28 -3.56
N ALA A 10 -5.43 -37.33 -4.07
CA ALA A 10 -5.32 -36.00 -3.47
C ALA A 10 -6.67 -35.25 -3.43
N SER A 11 -7.54 -35.44 -4.44
CA SER A 11 -8.87 -34.82 -4.49
C SER A 11 -9.89 -35.32 -3.45
N LEU A 12 -9.59 -36.43 -2.74
CA LEU A 12 -10.42 -37.01 -1.67
C LEU A 12 -9.96 -36.61 -0.25
N LEU A 13 -8.80 -35.95 -0.12
CA LEU A 13 -8.24 -35.56 1.18
C LEU A 13 -8.81 -34.23 1.67
N LYS A 14 -9.05 -34.15 2.99
CA LYS A 14 -9.45 -32.90 3.65
C LYS A 14 -8.42 -31.79 3.35
N PRO A 15 -8.84 -30.54 3.11
CA PRO A 15 -7.94 -29.43 2.76
C PRO A 15 -6.77 -29.24 3.73
N GLU A 16 -6.98 -29.45 5.03
CA GLU A 16 -5.92 -29.39 6.05
C GLU A 16 -4.79 -30.42 5.83
N ILE A 17 -5.15 -31.64 5.41
CA ILE A 17 -4.18 -32.70 5.11
C ILE A 17 -3.41 -32.34 3.84
N ARG A 18 -4.09 -31.80 2.83
CA ARG A 18 -3.45 -31.31 1.60
C ARG A 18 -2.50 -30.16 1.86
N LEU A 19 -2.84 -29.24 2.77
CA LEU A 19 -1.94 -28.16 3.17
C LEU A 19 -0.70 -28.72 3.88
N ALA A 20 -0.88 -29.66 4.81
CA ALA A 20 0.24 -30.34 5.46
C ALA A 20 1.14 -31.08 4.45
N GLN A 21 0.54 -31.71 3.44
CA GLN A 21 1.25 -32.34 2.34
C GLN A 21 2.04 -31.31 1.52
N ALA A 22 1.43 -30.19 1.12
CA ALA A 22 2.10 -29.14 0.35
C ALA A 22 3.30 -28.54 1.10
N VAL A 23 3.18 -28.32 2.41
CA VAL A 23 4.29 -27.86 3.27
C VAL A 23 5.39 -28.93 3.34
N SER A 24 5.02 -30.21 3.42
CA SER A 24 5.98 -31.31 3.46
C SER A 24 6.72 -31.50 2.14
N GLU A 25 6.04 -31.32 1.00
CA GLU A 25 6.63 -31.32 -0.34
C GLU A 25 7.60 -30.14 -0.50
N PHE A 26 7.23 -28.96 0.00
CA PHE A 26 8.15 -27.81 0.06
C PHE A 26 9.40 -28.15 0.88
N GLU A 27 9.23 -28.66 2.11
CA GLU A 27 10.37 -29.06 2.97
C GLU A 27 11.26 -30.09 2.27
N ALA A 28 10.68 -31.08 1.60
CA ALA A 28 11.42 -32.11 0.87
C ALA A 28 12.28 -31.53 -0.27
N SER A 29 11.82 -30.47 -0.91
CA SER A 29 12.51 -29.79 -2.02
C SER A 29 13.76 -28.99 -1.62
N LEU A 30 13.93 -28.69 -0.33
CA LEU A 30 15.05 -27.91 0.22
C LEU A 30 16.35 -28.74 0.35
N ASP A 31 17.50 -28.06 0.26
CA ASP A 31 18.81 -28.66 0.56
C ASP A 31 19.00 -28.86 2.08
N SER A 32 19.94 -29.70 2.50
CA SER A 32 20.20 -29.99 3.93
C SER A 32 20.34 -28.75 4.83
N PRO A 33 21.12 -27.69 4.49
CA PRO A 33 21.19 -26.49 5.33
C PRO A 33 19.88 -25.69 5.33
N GLN A 34 19.18 -25.61 4.18
CA GLN A 34 17.88 -24.94 4.07
C GLN A 34 16.80 -25.65 4.89
N LYS A 35 16.81 -26.99 4.90
CA LYS A 35 15.92 -27.83 5.72
C LYS A 35 16.11 -27.54 7.22
N ALA A 36 17.35 -27.42 7.68
CA ALA A 36 17.64 -27.10 9.07
C ALA A 36 17.10 -25.71 9.45
N SER A 37 17.34 -24.71 8.61
CA SER A 37 16.84 -23.35 8.82
C SER A 37 15.30 -23.29 8.79
N PHE A 38 14.66 -23.95 7.83
CA PHE A 38 13.20 -24.04 7.74
C PHE A 38 12.58 -24.67 9.00
N ARG A 39 13.14 -25.78 9.50
CA ARG A 39 12.68 -26.43 10.73
C ARG A 39 12.83 -25.52 11.95
N ASN A 40 13.93 -24.77 12.04
CA ASN A 40 14.16 -23.83 13.12
C ASN A 40 13.15 -22.67 13.09
N GLU A 41 12.90 -22.09 11.91
CA GLU A 41 11.90 -21.02 11.74
C GLU A 41 10.49 -21.52 12.08
N ARG A 42 10.12 -22.70 11.59
CA ARG A 42 8.83 -23.34 11.90
C ARG A 42 8.67 -23.56 13.41
N SER A 43 9.70 -24.10 14.07
CA SER A 43 9.69 -24.33 15.52
C SER A 43 9.55 -23.02 16.30
N THR A 44 10.28 -21.98 15.88
CA THR A 44 10.23 -20.66 16.52
C THR A 44 8.84 -20.05 16.41
N ALA A 45 8.23 -20.09 15.22
CA ALA A 45 6.88 -19.60 14.99
C ALA A 45 5.82 -20.37 15.81
N CYS A 46 6.01 -21.67 16.04
CA CYS A 46 5.12 -22.46 16.89
C CYS A 46 5.23 -22.09 18.38
N THR A 47 6.43 -21.71 18.84
CA THR A 47 6.65 -21.29 20.24
C THR A 47 6.22 -19.85 20.51
N LYS A 48 6.32 -19.00 19.49
CA LYS A 48 5.95 -17.59 19.54
C LYS A 48 5.30 -17.22 18.22
N SER A 49 3.98 -17.08 18.24
CA SER A 49 3.18 -16.66 17.09
C SER A 49 3.78 -15.40 16.46
N PRO A 50 4.01 -15.40 15.13
CA PRO A 50 4.53 -14.23 14.44
C PRO A 50 3.61 -13.02 14.65
N THR A 51 4.21 -11.84 14.78
CA THR A 51 3.50 -10.57 15.00
C THR A 51 3.59 -9.66 13.77
N GLU A 52 2.75 -8.63 13.69
CA GLU A 52 2.86 -7.60 12.65
C GLU A 52 4.24 -6.93 12.63
N GLY A 53 4.87 -6.76 13.80
CA GLY A 53 6.24 -6.27 13.91
C GLY A 53 7.27 -7.20 13.26
N ASP A 54 7.05 -8.52 13.29
CA ASP A 54 7.93 -9.48 12.61
C ASP A 54 7.80 -9.38 11.08
N VAL A 55 6.61 -9.05 10.56
CA VAL A 55 6.41 -8.76 9.13
C VAL A 55 7.19 -7.52 8.72
N MET A 56 7.03 -6.42 9.47
CA MET A 56 7.72 -5.16 9.19
C MET A 56 9.25 -5.33 9.21
N CYS A 57 9.78 -5.96 10.26
CA CYS A 57 11.20 -6.27 10.39
C CYS A 57 11.71 -7.13 9.23
N PHE A 58 10.95 -8.16 8.84
CA PHE A 58 11.33 -9.03 7.72
C PHE A 58 11.33 -8.30 6.39
N THR A 59 10.28 -7.51 6.07
CA THR A 59 10.22 -6.73 4.82
C THR A 59 11.37 -5.74 4.70
N ALA A 60 11.73 -5.07 5.80
CA ALA A 60 12.84 -4.13 5.81
C ALA A 60 14.20 -4.83 5.65
N GLU A 61 14.36 -6.04 6.20
CA GLU A 61 15.55 -6.87 5.98
C GLU A 61 15.71 -7.28 4.51
N ILE A 62 14.62 -7.66 3.83
CA ILE A 62 14.63 -7.93 2.38
C ILE A 62 15.13 -6.71 1.61
N ASP A 63 14.59 -5.53 1.90
CA ASP A 63 14.96 -4.28 1.22
C ASP A 63 16.42 -3.90 1.46
N ARG A 64 16.91 -4.08 2.69
CA ARG A 64 18.31 -3.84 3.04
C ARG A 64 19.25 -4.75 2.25
N GLN A 65 18.96 -6.06 2.20
CA GLN A 65 19.78 -7.01 1.46
C GLN A 65 19.73 -6.76 -0.06
N ALA A 66 18.55 -6.45 -0.61
CA ALA A 66 18.40 -6.12 -2.02
C ALA A 66 19.19 -4.85 -2.40
N ARG A 67 19.22 -3.85 -1.52
CA ARG A 67 20.00 -2.62 -1.69
C ARG A 67 21.50 -2.84 -1.62
N GLN A 68 21.98 -3.64 -0.66
CA GLN A 68 23.40 -4.00 -0.56
C GLN A 68 23.93 -4.63 -1.85
N LYS A 69 23.09 -5.41 -2.53
CA LYS A 69 23.39 -6.03 -3.82
C LYS A 69 23.11 -5.11 -5.03
N ARG A 70 22.73 -3.85 -4.82
CA ARG A 70 22.39 -2.84 -5.85
C ARG A 70 21.36 -3.34 -6.88
N LEU A 71 20.38 -4.12 -6.43
CA LEU A 71 19.42 -4.76 -7.35
C LEU A 71 18.31 -3.82 -7.83
N SER A 72 17.96 -2.81 -7.03
CA SER A 72 16.90 -1.83 -7.34
C SER A 72 17.04 -0.58 -6.47
N SER A 73 16.54 0.56 -6.97
CA SER A 73 16.32 1.79 -6.17
C SER A 73 15.04 1.68 -5.36
N ARG A 74 14.11 0.84 -5.82
CA ARG A 74 12.79 0.61 -5.24
C ARG A 74 12.84 -0.44 -4.15
N CYS A 75 11.94 -0.32 -3.19
CA CYS A 75 11.78 -1.29 -2.11
C CYS A 75 10.78 -2.39 -2.53
N PHE A 76 11.16 -3.65 -2.32
CA PHE A 76 10.34 -4.83 -2.57
C PHE A 76 9.46 -5.15 -1.36
N GLY A 77 9.92 -4.87 -0.14
CA GLY A 77 9.20 -5.10 1.12
C GLY A 77 7.72 -4.74 1.08
N PRO A 78 7.33 -3.53 0.65
CA PRO A 78 5.94 -3.13 0.51
C PRO A 78 5.05 -4.06 -0.32
N ARG A 79 5.60 -4.64 -1.40
CA ARG A 79 4.89 -5.57 -2.28
C ARG A 79 4.57 -6.89 -1.57
N LEU A 80 5.34 -7.22 -0.54
CA LEU A 80 5.25 -8.46 0.22
C LEU A 80 4.37 -8.33 1.47
N THR A 81 4.21 -7.11 1.99
CA THR A 81 3.57 -6.82 3.28
C THR A 81 2.20 -7.47 3.45
N ASN A 82 1.27 -7.30 2.51
CA ASN A 82 -0.09 -7.81 2.68
C ASN A 82 -0.14 -9.35 2.73
N LEU A 83 0.62 -10.02 1.87
CA LEU A 83 0.67 -11.48 1.88
C LEU A 83 1.29 -11.98 3.19
N LEU A 84 2.40 -11.38 3.62
CA LEU A 84 3.05 -11.73 4.87
C LEU A 84 2.16 -11.50 6.09
N GLN A 85 1.42 -10.38 6.13
CA GLN A 85 0.41 -10.12 7.16
C GLN A 85 -0.69 -11.19 7.16
N SER A 86 -1.20 -11.60 6.00
CA SER A 86 -2.23 -12.65 5.93
C SER A 86 -1.70 -14.02 6.39
N VAL A 87 -0.48 -14.38 6.01
CA VAL A 87 0.18 -15.62 6.50
C VAL A 87 0.43 -15.54 8.00
N GLN A 88 0.84 -14.38 8.52
CA GLN A 88 1.01 -14.14 9.95
C GLN A 88 -0.32 -14.29 10.71
N GLN A 89 -1.40 -13.69 10.21
CA GLN A 89 -2.74 -13.82 10.80
C GLN A 89 -3.21 -15.28 10.80
N PHE A 90 -2.95 -16.02 9.72
CA PHE A 90 -3.26 -17.45 9.66
C PHE A 90 -2.48 -18.27 10.70
N ALA A 91 -1.19 -17.98 10.89
CA ALA A 91 -0.39 -18.60 11.94
C ALA A 91 -0.94 -18.28 13.34
N ALA A 92 -1.32 -17.03 13.59
CA ALA A 92 -1.90 -16.61 14.86
C ALA A 92 -3.27 -17.26 15.14
N LEU A 93 -4.11 -17.47 14.11
CA LEU A 93 -5.37 -18.21 14.24
C LEU A 93 -5.14 -19.68 14.66
N GLY A 94 -4.11 -20.31 14.11
CA GLY A 94 -3.73 -21.69 14.46
C GLY A 94 -3.37 -21.87 15.93
N ASP A 95 -2.69 -20.87 16.51
CA ASP A 95 -2.29 -20.83 17.92
C ASP A 95 -3.48 -20.64 18.88
N VAL A 96 -4.38 -19.70 18.55
CA VAL A 96 -5.48 -19.29 19.44
C VAL A 96 -6.70 -20.23 19.36
N VAL A 97 -6.99 -20.81 18.20
CA VAL A 97 -8.33 -21.39 17.94
C VAL A 97 -8.37 -22.91 17.85
N VAL A 98 -7.32 -23.58 17.36
CA VAL A 98 -7.44 -25.01 16.95
C VAL A 98 -6.44 -25.95 17.62
N GLY A 99 -5.28 -25.45 18.04
CA GLY A 99 -4.29 -26.23 18.79
C GLY A 99 -3.53 -27.28 17.95
N GLY A 100 -2.29 -27.55 18.37
CA GLY A 100 -1.45 -28.68 17.93
C GLY A 100 -1.11 -28.73 16.44
N SER A 101 -1.82 -29.56 15.67
CA SER A 101 -1.45 -29.90 14.28
C SER A 101 -1.71 -28.79 13.27
N GLN A 102 -2.79 -28.02 13.42
CA GLN A 102 -3.06 -26.89 12.51
C GLN A 102 -2.09 -25.72 12.73
N ASN A 103 -1.70 -25.47 13.97
CA ASN A 103 -0.67 -24.47 14.30
C ASN A 103 0.67 -24.83 13.62
N LEU A 104 1.09 -26.11 13.72
CA LEU A 104 2.29 -26.60 13.05
C LEU A 104 2.28 -26.40 11.52
N VAL A 105 1.12 -26.63 10.88
CA VAL A 105 0.96 -26.44 9.43
C VAL A 105 0.98 -24.96 9.07
N ALA A 106 0.25 -24.11 9.78
CA ALA A 106 0.22 -22.66 9.54
C ALA A 106 1.59 -22.00 9.75
N CYS A 107 2.32 -22.38 10.81
CA CYS A 107 3.71 -21.98 11.03
C CYS A 107 4.66 -22.51 9.93
N GLY A 108 4.34 -23.66 9.35
CA GLY A 108 5.03 -24.19 8.17
C GLY A 108 4.86 -23.32 6.93
N VAL A 109 3.67 -22.78 6.68
CA VAL A 109 3.41 -21.82 5.59
C VAL A 109 4.23 -20.54 5.80
N TRP A 110 4.25 -20.00 7.03
CA TRP A 110 5.08 -18.84 7.40
C TRP A 110 6.55 -19.07 7.10
N ALA A 111 7.11 -20.20 7.54
CA ALA A 111 8.50 -20.56 7.27
C ALA A 111 8.76 -20.77 5.76
N ALA A 112 7.80 -21.32 5.01
CA ALA A 112 7.96 -21.56 3.57
C ALA A 112 8.05 -20.24 2.79
N VAL A 113 7.19 -19.28 3.10
CA VAL A 113 7.19 -17.95 2.46
C VAL A 113 8.48 -17.19 2.79
N ARG A 114 8.90 -17.17 4.06
CA ARG A 114 10.16 -16.53 4.48
C ARG A 114 11.38 -17.12 3.78
N MET A 115 11.50 -18.45 3.79
CA MET A 115 12.59 -19.15 3.14
C MET A 115 12.63 -18.84 1.63
N THR A 116 11.47 -18.88 0.96
CA THR A 116 11.36 -18.58 -0.47
C THR A 116 11.88 -17.17 -0.79
N LEU A 117 11.50 -16.19 0.03
CA LEU A 117 11.93 -14.80 -0.16
C LEU A 117 13.44 -14.63 0.06
N HIS A 118 14.01 -15.25 1.10
CA HIS A 118 15.46 -15.26 1.31
C HIS A 118 16.23 -15.85 0.13
N ILE A 119 15.74 -16.95 -0.45
CA ILE A 119 16.36 -17.59 -1.60
C ILE A 119 16.32 -16.66 -2.83
N CYS A 120 15.23 -15.90 -3.00
CA CYS A 120 15.05 -15.00 -4.15
C CYS A 120 15.91 -13.74 -4.10
N ILE A 121 16.36 -13.29 -2.92
CA ILE A 121 17.31 -12.17 -2.80
C ILE A 121 18.66 -12.51 -3.49
N GLY A 122 18.94 -13.79 -3.73
CA GLY A 122 20.07 -14.23 -4.56
C GLY A 122 19.99 -13.78 -6.02
N PHE A 123 18.80 -13.45 -6.54
CA PHE A 123 18.58 -13.32 -7.98
C PHE A 123 17.62 -12.15 -8.33
N SER A 124 18.17 -11.04 -8.86
CA SER A 124 17.43 -9.78 -9.09
C SER A 124 16.23 -9.89 -10.01
N SER A 125 16.35 -10.60 -11.15
CA SER A 125 15.27 -10.75 -12.12
C SER A 125 14.08 -11.52 -11.56
N TYR A 126 14.32 -12.44 -10.62
CA TYR A 126 13.28 -13.23 -9.97
C TYR A 126 12.65 -12.51 -8.80
N LEU A 127 13.45 -11.74 -8.05
CA LEU A 127 12.91 -10.92 -6.96
C LEU A 127 11.85 -9.94 -7.46
N GLU A 128 12.05 -9.30 -8.62
CA GLU A 128 11.04 -8.43 -9.24
C GLU A 128 9.75 -9.21 -9.58
N LYS A 129 9.85 -10.30 -10.36
CA LYS A 129 8.68 -11.09 -10.77
C LYS A 129 7.94 -11.70 -9.57
N LEU A 130 8.67 -12.22 -8.60
CA LEU A 130 8.10 -12.79 -7.39
C LEU A 130 7.42 -11.73 -6.54
N SER A 131 8.03 -10.55 -6.39
CA SER A 131 7.43 -9.45 -5.64
C SER A 131 6.10 -9.00 -6.26
N LEU A 132 6.00 -8.98 -7.59
CA LEU A 132 4.75 -8.68 -8.29
C LEU A 132 3.69 -9.78 -8.10
N LEU A 133 4.10 -11.05 -8.15
CA LEU A 133 3.20 -12.18 -7.90
C LEU A 133 2.69 -12.16 -6.45
N PHE A 134 3.56 -11.94 -5.48
CA PHE A 134 3.19 -11.87 -4.06
C PHE A 134 2.41 -10.60 -3.72
N MET A 135 2.60 -9.50 -4.44
CA MET A 135 1.73 -8.33 -4.35
C MET A 135 0.33 -8.65 -4.86
N ALA A 136 0.22 -9.31 -6.02
CA ALA A 136 -1.06 -9.74 -6.56
C ALA A 136 -1.78 -10.71 -5.62
N ALA A 137 -1.05 -11.67 -5.03
CA ALA A 137 -1.56 -12.56 -4.00
C ALA A 137 -1.98 -11.77 -2.74
N GLY A 138 -1.14 -10.85 -2.27
CA GLY A 138 -1.39 -9.99 -1.12
C GLY A 138 -2.63 -9.10 -1.28
N ARG A 139 -2.92 -8.60 -2.48
CA ARG A 139 -4.15 -7.86 -2.80
C ARG A 139 -5.39 -8.72 -2.55
N GLN A 140 -5.30 -10.00 -2.89
CA GLN A 140 -6.37 -10.98 -2.70
C GLN A 140 -6.33 -11.65 -1.33
N ALA A 141 -5.39 -11.29 -0.45
CA ALA A 141 -5.20 -12.05 0.77
C ALA A 141 -6.33 -11.80 1.79
N PRO A 142 -6.83 -12.85 2.45
CA PRO A 142 -7.85 -12.71 3.48
C PRO A 142 -7.24 -12.01 4.71
N ARG A 143 -7.60 -10.73 4.90
CA ARG A 143 -7.10 -9.86 5.98
C ARG A 143 -8.23 -9.28 6.83
N HIS A 144 -9.29 -10.06 7.03
CA HIS A 144 -10.42 -9.61 7.85
C HIS A 144 -10.01 -9.60 9.31
N GLN A 145 -10.05 -8.43 9.95
CA GLN A 145 -9.76 -8.31 11.37
C GLN A 145 -10.73 -9.13 12.24
N ALA A 146 -11.97 -9.28 11.77
CA ALA A 146 -12.99 -10.12 12.38
C ALA A 146 -12.86 -11.61 12.05
N LEU A 147 -11.85 -12.04 11.27
CA LEU A 147 -11.66 -13.44 10.89
C LEU A 147 -11.51 -14.34 12.12
N ALA A 148 -10.85 -13.86 13.17
CA ALA A 148 -10.70 -14.58 14.44
C ALA A 148 -12.05 -14.89 15.13
N LEU A 149 -13.08 -14.04 14.94
CA LEU A 149 -14.40 -14.23 15.54
C LEU A 149 -15.19 -15.36 14.86
N VAL A 150 -15.02 -15.50 13.54
CA VAL A 150 -15.84 -16.39 12.71
C VAL A 150 -15.12 -17.68 12.30
N TYR A 151 -13.79 -17.69 12.25
CA TYR A 151 -12.97 -18.85 11.89
C TYR A 151 -13.31 -20.15 12.65
N PRO A 152 -13.49 -20.16 13.99
CA PRO A 152 -13.87 -21.38 14.69
C PRO A 152 -15.28 -21.90 14.35
N LYS A 153 -16.17 -21.05 13.80
CA LYS A 153 -17.60 -21.37 13.62
C LYS A 153 -17.92 -22.04 12.30
N SER A 154 -17.09 -21.85 11.26
CA SER A 154 -17.35 -22.37 9.91
C SER A 154 -16.25 -23.31 9.44
N LYS A 155 -16.65 -24.55 9.14
CA LYS A 155 -15.75 -25.52 8.52
C LYS A 155 -15.44 -25.17 7.07
N GLU A 156 -16.37 -24.53 6.38
CA GLU A 156 -16.19 -24.04 5.01
C GLU A 156 -15.13 -22.93 4.98
N LEU A 157 -15.18 -21.98 5.91
CA LEU A 157 -14.16 -20.95 6.03
C LEU A 157 -12.76 -21.53 6.31
N GLN A 158 -12.65 -22.50 7.21
CA GLN A 158 -11.39 -23.21 7.49
C GLN A 158 -10.86 -23.90 6.24
N ASN A 159 -11.75 -24.55 5.48
CA ASN A 159 -11.39 -25.22 4.23
C ASN A 159 -10.90 -24.21 3.19
N HIS A 160 -11.64 -23.11 2.95
CA HIS A 160 -11.25 -22.10 1.97
C HIS A 160 -9.90 -21.45 2.31
N LEU A 161 -9.62 -21.18 3.59
CA LEU A 161 -8.32 -20.68 4.03
C LEU A 161 -7.19 -21.69 3.77
N CYS A 162 -7.43 -22.97 4.03
CA CYS A 162 -6.45 -24.01 3.70
C CYS A 162 -6.17 -24.05 2.19
N GLU A 163 -7.19 -23.97 1.35
CA GLU A 163 -7.02 -23.93 -0.11
C GLU A 163 -6.22 -22.72 -0.58
N TYR A 164 -6.52 -21.54 -0.03
CA TYR A 164 -5.76 -20.34 -0.32
C TYR A 164 -4.27 -20.51 0.01
N PHE A 165 -3.94 -21.02 1.20
CA PHE A 165 -2.54 -21.24 1.60
C PHE A 165 -1.88 -22.44 0.93
N ILE A 166 -2.64 -23.41 0.39
CA ILE A 166 -2.10 -24.44 -0.51
C ILE A 166 -1.55 -23.77 -1.77
N VAL A 167 -2.32 -22.84 -2.38
CA VAL A 167 -1.86 -22.10 -3.56
C VAL A 167 -0.60 -21.29 -3.25
N VAL A 168 -0.57 -20.58 -2.12
CA VAL A 168 0.64 -19.84 -1.67
C VAL A 168 1.84 -20.78 -1.51
N THR A 169 1.66 -21.93 -0.88
CA THR A 169 2.72 -22.93 -0.68
C THR A 169 3.20 -23.54 -1.99
N HIS A 170 2.30 -23.77 -2.95
CA HIS A 170 2.66 -24.21 -4.29
C HIS A 170 3.48 -23.17 -5.06
N ILE A 171 3.17 -21.88 -4.90
CA ILE A 171 4.01 -20.81 -5.46
C ILE A 171 5.42 -20.89 -4.87
N CYS A 172 5.54 -21.02 -3.54
CA CYS A 172 6.82 -21.20 -2.85
C CYS A 172 7.60 -22.41 -3.40
N HIS A 173 6.94 -23.58 -3.51
CA HIS A 173 7.56 -24.79 -4.05
C HIS A 173 8.00 -24.62 -5.51
N ARG A 174 7.18 -23.96 -6.35
CA ARG A 174 7.53 -23.69 -7.75
C ARG A 174 8.77 -22.81 -7.84
N VAL A 175 8.82 -21.72 -7.08
CA VAL A 175 9.97 -20.82 -7.01
C VAL A 175 11.22 -21.55 -6.52
N GLN A 176 11.08 -22.42 -5.52
CA GLN A 176 12.20 -23.21 -5.00
C GLN A 176 12.73 -24.23 -6.01
N SER A 177 11.84 -25.00 -6.64
CA SER A 177 12.19 -25.97 -7.69
C SER A 177 12.93 -25.30 -8.84
N PHE A 178 12.58 -24.04 -9.09
CA PHE A 178 13.18 -23.21 -10.11
C PHE A 178 14.59 -22.74 -9.72
N ALA A 179 14.74 -22.20 -8.49
CA ALA A 179 16.02 -21.69 -7.98
C ALA A 179 17.14 -22.76 -7.99
N ARG A 180 16.78 -24.05 -7.96
CA ARG A 180 17.72 -25.18 -8.03
C ARG A 180 18.19 -25.55 -9.45
N LYS A 181 17.55 -25.05 -10.51
CA LYS A 181 18.00 -25.31 -11.89
C LYS A 181 19.36 -24.65 -12.15
N SER A 182 20.17 -25.22 -13.05
CA SER A 182 21.42 -24.59 -13.49
C SER A 182 21.17 -23.22 -14.11
N THR A 183 22.16 -22.31 -14.12
CA THR A 183 22.03 -20.96 -14.70
C THR A 183 21.49 -20.97 -16.14
N PHE A 184 21.84 -21.98 -16.93
CA PHE A 184 21.29 -22.19 -18.29
C PHE A 184 19.84 -22.70 -18.28
N GLY A 185 19.49 -23.61 -17.35
CA GLY A 185 18.10 -24.04 -17.13
C GLY A 185 17.19 -22.94 -16.58
N GLN A 186 17.76 -21.96 -15.86
CA GLN A 186 17.07 -20.78 -15.37
C GLN A 186 16.85 -19.73 -16.48
N LEU A 187 17.75 -19.60 -17.45
CA LEU A 187 17.55 -18.70 -18.60
C LEU A 187 16.48 -19.21 -19.58
N THR A 188 16.33 -20.54 -19.69
CA THR A 188 15.44 -21.19 -20.67
C THR A 188 14.04 -21.47 -20.14
N THR A 189 13.87 -21.54 -18.81
CA THR A 189 12.55 -21.59 -18.20
C THR A 189 12.31 -20.27 -17.50
N SER A 190 11.36 -19.46 -17.95
CA SER A 190 10.78 -18.42 -17.09
C SER A 190 9.72 -19.08 -16.21
N LEU A 191 9.33 -18.47 -15.08
CA LEU A 191 7.98 -18.70 -14.56
C LEU A 191 7.04 -18.38 -15.73
N ASN A 192 6.41 -19.41 -16.31
CA ASN A 192 5.60 -19.23 -17.50
C ASN A 192 4.43 -18.31 -17.14
N ASP A 193 4.12 -17.34 -17.99
CA ASP A 193 3.03 -16.39 -17.73
C ASP A 193 1.69 -17.12 -17.55
N SER A 194 1.54 -18.32 -18.13
CA SER A 194 0.40 -19.20 -17.88
C SER A 194 0.32 -19.71 -16.44
N ASP A 195 1.44 -20.14 -15.85
CA ASP A 195 1.49 -20.64 -14.48
C ASP A 195 1.13 -19.51 -13.50
N ILE A 196 1.68 -18.32 -13.72
CA ILE A 196 1.38 -17.11 -12.94
C ILE A 196 -0.11 -16.77 -13.02
N LYS A 197 -0.69 -16.76 -14.23
CA LYS A 197 -2.13 -16.50 -14.43
C LYS A 197 -3.01 -17.53 -13.76
N ASN A 198 -2.62 -18.81 -13.78
CA ASN A 198 -3.35 -19.88 -13.10
C ASN A 198 -3.35 -19.64 -11.58
N PHE A 199 -2.18 -19.40 -10.99
CA PHE A 199 -2.08 -19.10 -9.55
C PHE A 199 -2.89 -17.84 -9.17
N GLN A 200 -2.84 -16.79 -9.98
CA GLN A 200 -3.65 -15.59 -9.75
C GLN A 200 -5.14 -15.89 -9.78
N SER A 201 -5.60 -16.71 -10.73
CA SER A 201 -7.00 -17.11 -10.85
C SER A 201 -7.46 -17.93 -9.64
N ASP A 202 -6.64 -18.87 -9.17
CA ASP A 202 -6.92 -19.68 -7.98
C ASP A 202 -6.95 -18.81 -6.71
N LEU A 203 -6.00 -17.88 -6.56
CA LEU A 203 -5.97 -16.96 -5.42
C LEU A 203 -7.22 -16.06 -5.37
N VAL A 204 -7.67 -15.55 -6.52
CA VAL A 204 -8.90 -14.75 -6.64
C VAL A 204 -10.14 -15.58 -6.31
N LEU A 205 -10.20 -16.82 -6.80
CA LEU A 205 -11.30 -17.74 -6.51
C LEU A 205 -11.45 -17.95 -5.01
N TRP A 206 -10.36 -18.33 -4.33
CA TRP A 206 -10.40 -18.63 -2.90
C TRP A 206 -10.55 -17.37 -2.05
N SER A 207 -9.96 -16.24 -2.43
CA SER A 207 -10.15 -14.98 -1.71
C SER A 207 -11.60 -14.52 -1.73
N THR A 208 -12.26 -14.65 -2.88
CA THR A 208 -13.68 -14.30 -3.05
C THR A 208 -14.55 -15.21 -2.20
N ALA A 209 -14.32 -16.54 -2.24
CA ALA A 209 -15.06 -17.50 -1.43
C ALA A 209 -14.86 -17.27 0.08
N ILE A 210 -13.65 -16.89 0.53
CA ILE A 210 -13.39 -16.54 1.92
C ILE A 210 -14.17 -15.28 2.30
N LYS A 211 -14.11 -14.23 1.47
CA LYS A 211 -14.77 -12.96 1.72
C LYS A 211 -16.29 -13.13 1.85
N GLU A 212 -16.91 -13.83 0.89
CA GLU A 212 -18.36 -14.09 0.90
C GLU A 212 -18.79 -14.85 2.17
N GLU A 213 -18.03 -15.87 2.58
CA GLU A 213 -18.33 -16.64 3.78
C GLU A 213 -18.13 -15.82 5.06
N VAL A 214 -17.06 -15.01 5.14
CA VAL A 214 -16.83 -14.10 6.28
C VAL A 214 -17.96 -13.07 6.39
N ASP A 215 -18.32 -12.42 5.29
CA ASP A 215 -19.38 -11.42 5.27
C ASP A 215 -20.74 -12.03 5.67
N LEU A 216 -21.04 -13.24 5.18
CA LEU A 216 -22.24 -13.98 5.56
C LEU A 216 -22.26 -14.33 7.06
N LEU A 217 -21.13 -14.78 7.61
CA LEU A 217 -21.02 -15.13 9.04
C LEU A 217 -21.08 -13.89 9.94
N LEU A 218 -20.48 -12.78 9.53
CA LEU A 218 -20.53 -11.51 10.28
C LEU A 218 -21.95 -10.93 10.27
N ASN A 219 -22.65 -10.97 9.13
CA ASN A 219 -24.05 -10.53 9.07
C ASN A 219 -24.94 -11.38 9.98
N LYS A 220 -24.83 -12.72 9.92
CA LYS A 220 -25.53 -13.61 10.87
C LYS A 220 -25.14 -13.33 12.32
N HIS A 221 -23.89 -12.98 12.57
CA HIS A 221 -23.42 -12.67 13.92
C HIS A 221 -24.03 -11.38 14.45
N HIS A 222 -24.07 -10.32 13.65
CA HIS A 222 -24.69 -9.04 13.98
C HIS A 222 -26.20 -9.17 14.20
N GLU A 223 -26.91 -9.97 13.37
CA GLU A 223 -28.33 -10.27 13.57
C GLU A 223 -28.58 -10.98 14.91
N ASN A 224 -27.81 -12.03 15.19
CA ASN A 224 -27.92 -12.75 16.46
C ASN A 224 -27.55 -11.87 17.67
N GLU A 225 -26.59 -10.97 17.52
CA GLU A 225 -26.21 -9.99 18.56
C GLU A 225 -27.33 -8.99 18.84
N ALA A 226 -28.00 -8.47 17.81
CA ALA A 226 -29.09 -7.51 17.96
C ALA A 226 -30.26 -8.08 18.77
N HIS A 227 -30.45 -9.41 18.74
CA HIS A 227 -31.52 -10.11 19.47
C HIS A 227 -31.16 -10.49 20.92
N LEU A 228 -29.89 -10.39 21.34
CA LEU A 228 -29.44 -10.78 22.68
C LEU A 228 -29.36 -9.59 23.64
N SER A 229 -30.00 -9.68 24.81
CA SER A 229 -29.90 -8.64 25.84
C SER A 229 -28.51 -8.57 26.48
N ALA A 230 -28.07 -7.38 26.91
CA ALA A 230 -26.77 -7.17 27.57
C ALA A 230 -26.56 -8.08 28.80
N LYS A 231 -27.64 -8.36 29.56
CA LYS A 231 -27.62 -9.29 30.70
C LYS A 231 -27.41 -10.73 30.27
N ALA A 232 -27.99 -11.17 29.15
CA ALA A 232 -27.79 -12.52 28.63
C ALA A 232 -26.32 -12.74 28.19
N ARG A 233 -25.67 -11.70 27.63
CA ARG A 233 -24.25 -11.74 27.25
C ARG A 233 -23.32 -11.91 28.46
N ALA A 234 -23.49 -11.08 29.48
CA ALA A 234 -22.68 -11.13 30.70
C ALA A 234 -22.84 -12.43 31.50
N LEU A 235 -24.01 -13.07 31.41
CA LEU A 235 -24.24 -14.38 32.02
C LEU A 235 -23.60 -15.52 31.22
N ALA A 236 -23.64 -15.47 29.88
CA ALA A 236 -23.03 -16.50 29.02
C ALA A 236 -21.49 -16.52 29.09
N THR A 237 -20.84 -15.35 29.21
CA THR A 237 -19.38 -15.24 29.33
C THR A 237 -18.85 -15.82 30.66
N ARG A 238 -19.63 -15.75 31.75
CA ARG A 238 -19.24 -16.31 33.06
C ARG A 238 -19.06 -17.84 33.07
N TRP A 239 -19.60 -18.55 32.09
CA TRP A 239 -19.70 -20.02 32.11
C TRP A 239 -18.79 -20.72 31.09
N SER A 240 -18.13 -20.00 30.18
CA SER A 240 -17.22 -20.60 29.18
C SER A 240 -16.04 -19.70 28.81
N ALA A 241 -14.83 -20.21 29.00
CA ALA A 241 -13.58 -19.52 28.66
C ALA A 241 -13.48 -19.18 27.15
N SER A 242 -14.01 -20.03 26.27
CA SER A 242 -14.01 -19.78 24.82
C SER A 242 -15.01 -18.67 24.43
N ILE A 243 -16.11 -18.50 25.18
CA ILE A 243 -17.06 -17.41 24.98
C ILE A 243 -16.50 -16.08 25.52
N ALA A 244 -15.83 -16.11 26.68
CA ALA A 244 -15.16 -14.94 27.25
C ALA A 244 -14.07 -14.39 26.31
N HIS A 245 -13.19 -15.24 25.78
CA HIS A 245 -12.17 -14.82 24.81
C HIS A 245 -12.77 -14.17 23.56
N ARG A 246 -13.89 -14.70 23.04
CA ARG A 246 -14.58 -14.12 21.88
C ARG A 246 -15.15 -12.74 22.17
N TYR A 247 -15.76 -12.58 23.35
CA TYR A 247 -16.26 -11.30 23.81
C TYR A 247 -15.15 -10.25 23.86
N ASP A 248 -13.98 -10.62 24.38
CA ASP A 248 -12.83 -9.71 24.45
C ASP A 248 -12.27 -9.35 23.06
N VAL A 249 -12.26 -10.29 22.10
CA VAL A 249 -11.86 -10.02 20.71
C VAL A 249 -12.83 -9.05 20.05
N GLU A 250 -14.13 -9.27 20.21
CA GLU A 250 -15.19 -8.44 19.65
C GLU A 250 -15.13 -7.02 20.23
N LYS A 251 -14.93 -6.92 21.54
CA LYS A 251 -14.78 -5.65 22.24
C LYS A 251 -13.55 -4.89 21.76
N LYS A 252 -12.40 -5.54 21.65
CA LYS A 252 -11.20 -4.93 21.06
C LYS A 252 -11.47 -4.45 19.63
N SER A 253 -12.16 -5.23 18.79
CA SER A 253 -12.51 -4.81 17.42
C SER A 253 -13.37 -3.55 17.41
N LYS A 254 -14.43 -3.51 18.23
CA LYS A 254 -15.32 -2.34 18.34
C LYS A 254 -14.56 -1.07 18.75
N TRP A 255 -13.66 -1.17 19.72
CA TRP A 255 -12.79 -0.06 20.12
C TRP A 255 -11.90 0.44 18.99
N LEU A 256 -11.24 -0.49 18.27
CA LEU A 256 -10.36 -0.13 17.16
C LEU A 256 -11.14 0.55 16.02
N ASP A 257 -12.35 0.07 15.71
CA ASP A 257 -13.19 0.61 14.65
C ASP A 257 -13.78 1.98 15.02
N SER A 258 -14.13 2.20 16.30
CA SER A 258 -14.53 3.52 16.81
C SER A 258 -13.41 4.57 16.71
N CYS A 259 -12.13 4.15 16.79
CA CYS A 259 -10.99 5.03 16.57
C CYS A 259 -10.87 5.45 15.11
N SER A 260 -10.71 4.48 14.20
CA SER A 260 -10.65 4.74 12.76
C SER A 260 -10.80 3.44 11.97
N THR A 261 -11.42 3.53 10.80
CA THR A 261 -11.45 2.44 9.80
C THR A 261 -10.52 2.73 8.61
N TYR A 262 -9.81 3.85 8.64
CA TYR A 262 -8.94 4.30 7.55
C TYR A 262 -7.68 3.43 7.42
N ASP A 263 -7.35 3.03 6.20
CA ASP A 263 -6.14 2.26 5.90
C ASP A 263 -4.91 3.17 5.80
N PHE A 264 -4.32 3.46 6.95
CA PHE A 264 -3.09 4.25 7.06
C PHE A 264 -1.85 3.57 6.45
N GLN A 265 -1.85 2.24 6.25
CA GLN A 265 -0.68 1.49 5.77
C GLN A 265 -0.45 1.67 4.27
N THR A 266 -1.53 1.84 3.50
CA THR A 266 -1.46 1.92 2.04
C THR A 266 -0.57 3.07 1.57
N THR A 267 -0.74 4.28 2.13
CA THR A 267 0.11 5.42 1.76
C THR A 267 1.59 5.18 2.09
N TRP A 268 1.89 4.62 3.27
CA TRP A 268 3.26 4.31 3.67
C TRP A 268 3.92 3.32 2.70
N LYS A 269 3.22 2.23 2.35
CA LYS A 269 3.69 1.25 1.34
C LYS A 269 3.98 1.92 0.01
N GLN A 270 3.10 2.81 -0.46
CA GLN A 270 3.31 3.55 -1.71
C GLN A 270 4.59 4.38 -1.66
N MET A 271 4.82 5.13 -0.58
CA MET A 271 6.02 5.96 -0.44
C MET A 271 7.30 5.12 -0.32
N GLN A 272 7.25 3.99 0.36
CA GLN A 272 8.38 3.09 0.49
C GLN A 272 8.74 2.42 -0.86
N LYS A 273 7.77 2.09 -1.71
CA LYS A 273 8.01 1.52 -3.06
C LYS A 273 8.76 2.48 -3.97
N ILE A 274 8.52 3.79 -3.84
CA ILE A 274 9.15 4.81 -4.69
C ILE A 274 10.66 4.80 -4.50
N GLY A 275 11.15 4.64 -3.28
CA GLY A 275 12.58 4.50 -3.06
C GLY A 275 13.05 4.57 -1.62
N SER A 276 14.34 4.86 -1.48
CA SER A 276 15.02 4.91 -0.19
C SER A 276 15.97 6.09 -0.08
N THR A 277 16.43 6.37 1.14
CA THR A 277 17.32 7.49 1.43
C THR A 277 18.52 7.05 2.27
N SER A 278 19.70 7.59 1.96
CA SER A 278 20.91 7.47 2.78
C SER A 278 21.03 8.58 3.82
N LEU A 279 20.15 9.60 3.77
CA LEU A 279 20.16 10.76 4.66
C LEU A 279 20.13 10.37 6.13
N LEU A 280 19.29 9.39 6.50
CA LEU A 280 19.13 8.93 7.89
C LEU A 280 20.45 8.41 8.46
N ALA A 281 21.22 7.68 7.65
CA ALA A 281 22.50 7.14 8.07
C ALA A 281 23.58 8.22 8.16
N ARG A 282 23.38 9.44 7.64
CA ARG A 282 24.38 10.51 7.60
C ARG A 282 24.10 11.66 8.56
N SER A 283 22.83 11.88 8.93
CA SER A 283 22.42 12.98 9.81
C SER A 283 22.74 12.66 11.28
N SER A 284 23.50 13.56 11.93
CA SER A 284 23.72 13.52 13.37
C SER A 284 22.46 13.85 14.15
N GLU A 285 21.66 14.79 13.64
CA GLU A 285 20.40 15.24 14.25
C GLU A 285 19.41 14.08 14.36
N TYR A 286 19.26 13.27 13.31
CA TYR A 286 18.41 12.09 13.33
C TYR A 286 18.89 11.06 14.37
N ARG A 287 20.21 10.80 14.44
CA ARG A 287 20.77 9.86 15.41
C ARG A 287 20.58 10.34 16.85
N GLN A 288 20.80 11.62 17.12
CA GLN A 288 20.60 12.23 18.43
C GLN A 288 19.13 12.23 18.82
N TRP A 289 18.23 12.53 17.89
CA TRP A 289 16.78 12.47 18.11
C TRP A 289 16.29 11.06 18.50
N LYS A 290 16.93 10.01 17.98
CA LYS A 290 16.62 8.61 18.33
C LYS A 290 17.10 8.22 19.73
N GLU A 291 17.96 8.99 20.37
CA GLU A 291 18.52 8.58 21.66
C GLU A 291 17.47 8.60 22.78
N PRO A 292 17.50 7.66 23.73
CA PRO A 292 16.47 7.48 24.76
C PRO A 292 16.34 8.60 25.81
N GLN A 293 17.10 9.69 25.68
CA GLN A 293 17.37 10.61 26.79
C GLN A 293 16.22 11.60 27.06
N SER A 294 15.39 11.94 26.05
CA SER A 294 14.24 12.84 26.23
C SER A 294 13.23 12.77 25.07
N SER A 295 11.94 12.99 25.38
CA SER A 295 10.88 13.14 24.38
C SER A 295 11.13 14.40 23.56
N THR A 296 11.48 14.24 22.28
CA THR A 296 11.87 15.36 21.42
C THR A 296 11.20 15.27 20.05
N SER A 297 11.10 16.42 19.39
CA SER A 297 10.51 16.53 18.06
C SER A 297 11.58 16.80 17.02
N ILE A 298 11.45 16.16 15.85
CA ILE A 298 12.27 16.40 14.66
C ILE A 298 11.39 16.82 13.49
N LEU A 299 11.84 17.85 12.78
CA LEU A 299 11.20 18.37 11.58
C LEU A 299 12.04 18.01 10.34
N PHE A 300 11.42 17.41 9.33
CA PHE A 300 12.01 17.18 8.01
C PHE A 300 11.45 18.20 7.02
N SER A 301 12.26 19.22 6.71
CA SER A 301 11.86 20.30 5.80
C SER A 301 12.45 20.09 4.40
N GLY A 302 11.73 20.48 3.36
CA GLY A 302 12.27 20.42 2.00
C GLY A 302 11.30 20.92 0.94
N LYS A 303 11.83 21.28 -0.23
CA LYS A 303 11.00 21.70 -1.36
C LYS A 303 10.14 20.57 -1.92
N ILE A 304 9.24 20.93 -2.82
CA ILE A 304 8.39 19.98 -3.54
C ILE A 304 9.30 19.04 -4.36
N GLY A 305 8.97 17.74 -4.36
CA GLY A 305 9.74 16.73 -5.09
C GLY A 305 11.09 16.35 -4.46
N ALA A 306 11.45 16.88 -3.28
CA ALA A 306 12.73 16.57 -2.63
C ALA A 306 12.83 15.16 -2.01
N GLY A 307 11.72 14.40 -1.98
CA GLY A 307 11.68 13.07 -1.37
C GLY A 307 11.37 13.05 0.12
N LYS A 308 10.61 14.04 0.62
CA LYS A 308 10.18 14.11 2.03
C LYS A 308 9.39 12.88 2.47
N SER A 309 8.29 12.55 1.78
CA SER A 309 7.46 11.40 2.09
C SER A 309 8.21 10.07 1.98
N VAL A 310 9.12 9.95 1.00
CA VAL A 310 10.04 8.80 0.91
C VAL A 310 10.96 8.74 2.13
N THR A 311 11.54 9.86 2.56
CA THR A 311 12.38 9.94 3.76
C THR A 311 11.61 9.54 5.00
N MET A 312 10.38 10.05 5.19
CA MET A 312 9.52 9.69 6.32
C MET A 312 9.14 8.21 6.33
N ALA A 313 8.86 7.61 5.16
CA ALA A 313 8.60 6.17 5.07
C ALA A 313 9.83 5.33 5.46
N ASN A 314 11.03 5.80 5.12
CA ASN A 314 12.29 5.18 5.54
C ASN A 314 12.56 5.37 7.04
N VAL A 315 12.16 6.49 7.65
CA VAL A 315 12.21 6.69 9.12
C VAL A 315 11.35 5.64 9.81
N VAL A 316 10.10 5.45 9.38
CA VAL A 316 9.21 4.41 9.93
C VAL A 316 9.87 3.04 9.82
N SER A 317 10.43 2.71 8.65
CA SER A 317 11.11 1.43 8.43
C SER A 317 12.33 1.26 9.35
N ASP A 318 13.20 2.26 9.46
CA ASP A 318 14.40 2.22 10.31
C ASP A 318 14.04 2.02 11.79
N LEU A 319 13.07 2.79 12.30
CA LEU A 319 12.63 2.70 13.70
C LEU A 319 11.92 1.38 14.02
N SER A 320 11.22 0.79 13.06
CA SER A 320 10.51 -0.49 13.24
C SER A 320 11.44 -1.71 13.38
N HIS A 321 12.76 -1.55 13.17
CA HIS A 321 13.72 -2.63 13.43
C HIS A 321 13.97 -2.84 14.92
N ASP A 322 13.79 -1.80 15.74
CA ASP A 322 13.97 -1.92 17.17
C ASP A 322 12.73 -2.58 17.80
N LYS A 323 12.90 -3.82 18.27
CA LYS A 323 11.82 -4.60 18.91
C LYS A 323 11.40 -4.02 20.26
N GLU A 324 12.19 -3.13 20.84
CA GLU A 324 11.88 -2.42 22.08
C GLU A 324 11.20 -1.08 21.84
N ALA A 325 11.03 -0.69 20.57
CA ALA A 325 10.33 0.53 20.16
C ALA A 325 8.92 0.25 19.64
N ILE A 326 8.04 1.24 19.78
CA ILE A 326 6.77 1.31 19.06
C ILE A 326 6.77 2.52 18.13
N VAL A 327 6.32 2.30 16.90
CA VAL A 327 6.27 3.33 15.86
C VAL A 327 4.83 3.43 15.37
N LEU A 328 4.19 4.56 15.65
CA LEU A 328 2.90 4.93 15.10
C LEU A 328 3.14 5.88 13.93
N TYR A 329 2.38 5.77 12.85
CA TYR A 329 2.58 6.65 11.72
C TYR A 329 1.30 6.98 10.97
N PHE A 330 1.29 8.13 10.30
CA PHE A 330 0.22 8.53 9.41
C PHE A 330 0.76 9.37 8.26
N PHE A 331 0.33 9.09 7.04
CA PHE A 331 0.72 9.83 5.84
C PHE A 331 -0.54 10.40 5.21
N CYS A 332 -0.65 11.73 5.26
CA CYS A 332 -1.78 12.46 4.70
C CYS A 332 -1.82 12.30 3.18
N ARG A 333 -3.02 12.21 2.62
CA ARG A 333 -3.26 12.04 1.19
C ARG A 333 -4.19 13.11 0.66
N TYR A 334 -3.66 13.99 -0.20
CA TYR A 334 -4.42 15.05 -0.86
C TYR A 334 -5.57 14.55 -1.75
N ASP A 335 -5.52 13.30 -2.20
CA ASP A 335 -6.50 12.67 -3.08
C ASP A 335 -7.59 11.89 -2.32
N ILE A 336 -7.58 11.92 -0.97
CA ILE A 336 -8.60 11.31 -0.12
C ILE A 336 -8.98 12.30 1.00
N PRO A 337 -10.13 12.99 0.92
CA PRO A 337 -10.53 14.00 1.90
C PRO A 337 -10.55 13.51 3.35
N GLU A 338 -11.00 12.27 3.58
CA GLU A 338 -10.99 11.64 4.90
C GLU A 338 -9.59 11.60 5.53
N SER A 339 -8.54 11.44 4.71
CA SER A 339 -7.15 11.39 5.16
C SER A 339 -6.65 12.73 5.71
N LEU A 340 -7.28 13.84 5.35
CA LEU A 340 -6.85 15.19 5.73
C LEU A 340 -7.53 15.69 7.01
N ASN A 341 -8.41 14.88 7.59
CA ASN A 341 -9.15 15.19 8.80
C ASN A 341 -8.37 14.79 10.06
N HIS A 342 -8.26 15.70 11.03
CA HIS A 342 -7.59 15.52 12.31
C HIS A 342 -8.14 14.34 13.11
N ARG A 343 -9.45 14.08 13.05
CA ARG A 343 -10.08 12.92 13.70
C ARG A 343 -9.55 11.63 13.09
N THR A 344 -9.42 11.54 11.77
CA THR A 344 -8.88 10.37 11.07
C THR A 344 -7.41 10.16 11.42
N ILE A 345 -6.61 11.23 11.41
CA ILE A 345 -5.17 11.18 11.73
C ILE A 345 -4.97 10.68 13.16
N LEU A 346 -5.57 11.34 14.15
CA LEU A 346 -5.40 11.00 15.57
C LEU A 346 -6.05 9.67 15.92
N GLY A 347 -7.23 9.37 15.36
CA GLY A 347 -7.91 8.09 15.52
C GLY A 347 -7.10 6.93 14.95
N SER A 348 -6.43 7.11 13.81
CA SER A 348 -5.54 6.08 13.23
C SER A 348 -4.32 5.82 14.10
N LEU A 349 -3.73 6.86 14.71
CA LEU A 349 -2.62 6.72 15.65
C LEU A 349 -3.07 5.99 16.93
N ALA A 350 -4.22 6.37 17.50
CA ALA A 350 -4.81 5.70 18.66
C ALA A 350 -5.12 4.23 18.37
N ARG A 351 -5.69 3.92 17.20
CA ARG A 351 -5.95 2.55 16.74
C ARG A 351 -4.67 1.71 16.66
N GLN A 352 -3.61 2.25 16.06
CA GLN A 352 -2.31 1.57 16.01
C GLN A 352 -1.78 1.27 17.41
N TYR A 353 -1.91 2.22 18.34
CA TYR A 353 -1.47 2.02 19.71
C TYR A 353 -2.28 0.94 20.43
N LEU A 354 -3.62 0.99 20.34
CA LEU A 354 -4.53 0.01 20.93
C LEU A 354 -4.33 -1.41 20.38
N THR A 355 -3.92 -1.54 19.11
CA THR A 355 -3.64 -2.85 18.51
C THR A 355 -2.54 -3.60 19.27
N CYS A 356 -1.60 -2.85 19.88
CA CYS A 356 -0.49 -3.40 20.65
C CYS A 356 -0.87 -3.95 22.04
N PHE A 357 -2.07 -3.64 22.53
CA PHE A 357 -2.57 -4.15 23.81
C PHE A 357 -3.15 -5.56 23.63
N PRO A 358 -2.92 -6.47 24.59
CA PRO A 358 -3.46 -7.82 24.52
C PRO A 358 -5.00 -7.82 24.58
N ILE A 359 -5.60 -8.87 24.03
CA ILE A 359 -7.03 -9.13 24.17
C ILE A 359 -7.35 -9.27 25.67
N GLY A 360 -8.45 -8.68 26.13
CA GLY A 360 -8.84 -8.69 27.54
C GLY A 360 -8.09 -7.69 28.44
N SER A 361 -7.31 -6.78 27.87
CA SER A 361 -6.70 -5.67 28.63
C SER A 361 -7.77 -4.74 29.21
N ASP A 362 -7.54 -4.23 30.43
CA ASP A 362 -8.43 -3.27 31.10
C ASP A 362 -8.72 -1.99 30.30
N VAL A 363 -7.86 -1.65 29.34
CA VAL A 363 -8.10 -0.55 28.39
C VAL A 363 -9.39 -0.75 27.61
N PHE A 364 -9.79 -2.01 27.39
CA PHE A 364 -11.04 -2.40 26.78
C PHE A 364 -12.06 -2.83 27.83
N ALA A 365 -12.04 -2.36 29.08
CA ALA A 365 -13.01 -2.78 30.10
C ALA A 365 -14.33 -1.99 30.05
N ASP A 366 -14.33 -0.77 29.53
CA ASP A 366 -15.51 0.10 29.55
C ASP A 366 -16.39 -0.09 28.30
N ASP A 367 -17.59 -0.65 28.49
CA ASP A 367 -18.59 -0.83 27.44
C ASP A 367 -19.46 0.42 27.21
N LEU A 368 -19.44 1.39 28.13
CA LEU A 368 -20.29 2.60 28.09
C LEU A 368 -19.67 3.73 27.25
N LEU A 369 -18.36 3.68 26.98
CA LEU A 369 -17.61 4.68 26.20
C LEU A 369 -17.61 4.45 24.68
N VAL A 370 -18.22 3.36 24.19
CA VAL A 370 -18.03 2.92 22.79
C VAL A 370 -18.74 3.78 21.72
N PRO A 371 -19.90 4.42 21.93
CA PRO A 371 -20.49 5.21 20.86
C PRO A 371 -19.90 6.63 20.86
N GLN A 372 -18.93 6.81 19.95
CA GLN A 372 -18.31 8.08 19.52
C GLN A 372 -17.09 8.56 20.32
N LEU A 373 -15.98 7.80 20.21
CA LEU A 373 -14.67 8.31 20.61
C LEU A 373 -14.35 9.60 19.84
N GLY A 374 -14.04 10.65 20.59
CA GLY A 374 -13.61 11.94 20.11
C GLY A 374 -12.09 12.10 20.12
N VAL A 375 -11.64 13.29 19.74
CA VAL A 375 -10.22 13.66 19.73
C VAL A 375 -9.60 13.53 21.12
N GLU A 376 -10.33 13.94 22.16
CA GLU A 376 -9.88 13.87 23.56
C GLU A 376 -9.64 12.42 24.01
N ASP A 377 -10.50 11.49 23.59
CA ASP A 377 -10.34 10.06 23.89
C ASP A 377 -9.11 9.48 23.20
N PHE A 378 -8.85 9.86 21.95
CA PHE A 378 -7.66 9.41 21.21
C PHE A 378 -6.38 9.88 21.90
N VAL A 379 -6.38 11.13 22.36
CA VAL A 379 -5.27 11.72 23.11
C VAL A 379 -5.10 11.03 24.45
N HIS A 380 -6.19 10.70 25.15
CA HIS A 380 -6.16 9.89 26.36
C HIS A 380 -5.56 8.51 26.11
N VAL A 381 -5.97 7.82 25.05
CA VAL A 381 -5.42 6.52 24.63
C VAL A 381 -3.92 6.62 24.38
N LEU A 382 -3.47 7.64 23.65
CA LEU A 382 -2.04 7.88 23.38
C LEU A 382 -1.24 8.24 24.64
N ARG A 383 -1.93 8.65 25.72
CA ARG A 383 -1.31 8.89 27.03
C ARG A 383 -1.19 7.66 27.91
N LEU A 384 -1.87 6.56 27.56
CA LEU A 384 -1.79 5.34 28.34
C LEU A 384 -0.34 4.85 28.43
N GLY A 385 0.11 4.63 29.66
CA GLY A 385 1.43 4.07 29.92
C GLY A 385 1.51 2.63 29.45
N SER A 386 2.47 2.32 28.59
CA SER A 386 2.85 0.94 28.27
C SER A 386 4.27 0.70 28.74
N MET A 387 4.45 -0.24 29.68
CA MET A 387 5.76 -0.66 30.20
C MET A 387 6.52 -1.56 29.20
N LYS A 388 5.87 -1.97 28.10
CA LYS A 388 6.42 -2.91 27.11
C LYS A 388 7.49 -2.27 26.22
N TYR A 389 7.35 -0.99 25.90
CA TYR A 389 8.20 -0.31 24.92
C TYR A 389 9.08 0.73 25.62
N LYS A 390 10.39 0.64 25.39
CA LYS A 390 11.37 1.59 25.93
C LYS A 390 11.35 2.91 25.17
N GLN A 391 11.00 2.88 23.89
CA GLN A 391 10.96 4.03 23.00
C GLN A 391 9.62 4.08 22.26
N LYS A 392 9.10 5.29 22.05
CA LYS A 392 7.81 5.50 21.40
C LYS A 392 7.91 6.63 20.39
N TYR A 393 7.53 6.37 19.15
CA TYR A 393 7.64 7.32 18.04
C TYR A 393 6.28 7.55 17.37
N ILE A 394 5.98 8.79 17.03
CA ILE A 394 4.86 9.17 16.15
C ILE A 394 5.43 9.90 14.94
N ILE A 395 5.15 9.37 13.75
CA ILE A 395 5.63 9.89 12.47
C ILE A 395 4.45 10.38 11.64
N VAL A 396 4.40 11.68 11.32
CA VAL A 396 3.32 12.26 10.49
C VAL A 396 3.89 12.97 9.27
N ASP A 397 3.44 12.54 8.09
CA ASP A 397 3.84 13.11 6.79
C ASP A 397 2.66 13.79 6.11
N GLY A 398 2.93 14.83 5.31
CA GLY A 398 1.93 15.45 4.43
C GLY A 398 0.94 16.40 5.10
N LEU A 399 1.19 16.88 6.33
CA LEU A 399 0.29 17.83 7.02
C LEU A 399 0.07 19.14 6.27
N ASP A 400 0.93 19.48 5.31
CA ASP A 400 0.75 20.68 4.47
C ASP A 400 -0.39 20.56 3.46
N ASP A 401 -0.87 19.33 3.21
CA ASP A 401 -2.05 19.08 2.38
C ASP A 401 -3.35 19.30 3.18
N CYS A 402 -3.28 19.33 4.52
CA CYS A 402 -4.41 19.64 5.38
C CYS A 402 -4.72 21.15 5.36
N SER A 403 -5.97 21.50 5.67
CA SER A 403 -6.31 22.89 5.95
C SER A 403 -5.54 23.41 7.17
N THR A 404 -5.37 24.74 7.27
CA THR A 404 -4.66 25.36 8.41
C THR A 404 -5.25 24.95 9.76
N GLU A 405 -6.57 24.81 9.85
CA GLU A 405 -7.26 24.46 11.10
C GLU A 405 -7.05 22.99 11.47
N GLU A 406 -7.25 22.08 10.52
CA GLU A 406 -6.99 20.64 10.68
C GLU A 406 -5.55 20.38 11.15
N ARG A 407 -4.59 21.02 10.47
CA ARG A 407 -3.17 20.94 10.82
C ARG A 407 -2.90 21.48 12.22
N ARG A 408 -3.50 22.61 12.60
CA ARG A 408 -3.33 23.23 13.92
C ARG A 408 -3.77 22.28 15.04
N ILE A 409 -4.93 21.65 14.89
CA ILE A 409 -5.48 20.70 15.87
C ILE A 409 -4.55 19.51 16.05
N VAL A 410 -4.08 18.89 14.95
CA VAL A 410 -3.17 17.75 15.03
C VAL A 410 -1.88 18.11 15.76
N LEU A 411 -1.22 19.21 15.38
CA LEU A 411 0.05 19.62 15.99
C LEU A 411 -0.11 19.96 17.47
N SER A 412 -1.20 20.64 17.87
CA SER A 412 -1.44 20.96 19.28
C SER A 412 -1.63 19.71 20.13
N GLN A 413 -2.40 18.74 19.64
CA GLN A 413 -2.65 17.48 20.36
C GLN A 413 -1.38 16.62 20.47
N LEU A 414 -0.58 16.55 19.40
CA LEU A 414 0.70 15.83 19.42
C LEU A 414 1.71 16.47 20.40
N ARG A 415 1.75 17.80 20.48
CA ARG A 415 2.58 18.49 21.47
C ARG A 415 2.14 18.19 22.90
N GLU A 416 0.84 18.08 23.14
CA GLU A 416 0.29 17.82 24.48
C GLU A 416 0.63 16.41 25.01
N ILE A 417 0.73 15.40 24.13
CA ILE A 417 1.07 14.02 24.54
C ILE A 417 2.57 13.79 24.78
N GLN A 418 3.43 14.63 24.23
CA GLN A 418 4.89 14.43 24.27
C GLN A 418 5.48 14.42 25.70
N PRO A 419 5.15 15.36 26.60
CA PRO A 419 5.74 15.40 27.95
C PRO A 419 5.30 14.24 28.84
N SER A 420 4.02 13.87 28.77
CA SER A 420 3.40 12.89 29.67
C SER A 420 3.80 11.44 29.35
N SER A 421 4.07 11.15 28.07
CA SER A 421 4.04 9.77 27.57
C SER A 421 5.33 9.32 26.87
N LYS A 422 6.32 10.22 26.85
CA LYS A 422 7.65 10.03 26.26
C LYS A 422 7.64 9.72 24.76
N TRP A 423 6.76 10.39 24.01
CA TRP A 423 6.71 10.28 22.55
C TRP A 423 7.78 11.14 21.88
N HIS A 424 8.55 10.54 21.00
CA HIS A 424 9.36 11.26 20.01
C HIS A 424 8.51 11.54 18.78
N LEU A 425 8.46 12.80 18.35
CA LEU A 425 7.62 13.22 17.22
C LEU A 425 8.48 13.47 15.99
N GLY A 426 8.10 12.90 14.85
CA GLY A 426 8.73 13.19 13.55
C GLY A 426 7.69 13.74 12.58
N VAL A 427 7.88 14.96 12.09
CA VAL A 427 6.94 15.60 11.16
C VAL A 427 7.68 16.09 9.92
N SER A 428 7.04 15.98 8.75
CA SER A 428 7.55 16.58 7.50
C SER A 428 6.86 17.90 7.19
N ALA A 429 7.58 18.84 6.57
CA ALA A 429 7.00 20.08 6.07
C ALA A 429 7.62 20.53 4.72
N GLN A 430 6.82 21.21 3.91
CA GLN A 430 7.33 22.09 2.87
C GLN A 430 8.04 23.29 3.51
N LEU A 431 9.08 23.80 2.83
CA LEU A 431 9.81 24.98 3.30
C LEU A 431 8.92 26.22 3.48
N SER A 432 7.81 26.32 2.75
CA SER A 432 6.83 27.41 2.89
C SER A 432 5.99 27.32 4.17
N ALA A 433 5.90 26.14 4.78
CA ALA A 433 5.05 25.86 5.94
C ALA A 433 5.85 25.53 7.21
N ASP A 434 7.18 25.46 7.10
CA ASP A 434 8.07 25.03 8.18
C ASP A 434 7.96 25.93 9.42
N GLN A 435 7.78 27.25 9.24
CA GLN A 435 7.67 28.21 10.33
C GLN A 435 6.40 27.99 11.16
N PHE A 436 5.28 27.66 10.52
CA PHE A 436 4.05 27.34 11.24
C PHE A 436 4.26 26.09 12.10
N ILE A 437 4.87 25.04 11.55
CA ILE A 437 5.13 23.81 12.30
C ILE A 437 6.14 24.05 13.43
N LYS A 438 7.19 24.85 13.19
CA LYS A 438 8.16 25.23 14.21
C LYS A 438 7.51 25.96 15.39
N THR A 439 6.59 26.89 15.13
CA THR A 439 5.91 27.60 16.23
C THR A 439 4.96 26.69 17.03
N GLN A 440 4.30 25.74 16.36
CA GLN A 440 3.33 24.86 17.01
C GLN A 440 3.99 23.70 17.77
N LEU A 441 5.01 23.04 17.20
CA LEU A 441 5.66 21.86 17.78
C LEU A 441 6.96 22.14 18.54
N ASP A 442 7.61 23.28 18.29
CA ASP A 442 8.91 23.64 18.86
C ASP A 442 9.95 22.51 18.73
N PRO A 443 10.29 22.08 17.49
CA PRO A 443 11.16 20.94 17.28
C PRO A 443 12.60 21.23 17.69
N MET A 444 13.16 20.34 18.51
CA MET A 444 14.56 20.39 18.92
C MET A 444 15.51 20.17 17.75
N TRP A 445 15.09 19.35 16.78
CA TRP A 445 15.89 18.97 15.63
C TRP A 445 15.20 19.36 14.33
N ASN A 446 15.97 19.86 13.35
CA ASN A 446 15.45 20.21 12.04
C ASN A 446 16.43 19.73 10.95
N ILE A 447 15.96 18.86 10.08
CA ILE A 447 16.71 18.35 8.92
C ILE A 447 16.11 18.98 7.67
N ILE A 448 16.90 19.80 6.99
CA ILE A 448 16.53 20.34 5.68
C ILE A 448 17.11 19.39 4.62
N LEU A 449 16.25 18.81 3.78
CA LEU A 449 16.68 17.94 2.69
C LEU A 449 17.56 18.73 1.72
N PRO A 450 18.79 18.26 1.42
CA PRO A 450 19.78 19.03 0.69
C PRO A 450 19.42 19.16 -0.79
N ASN A 451 19.80 20.28 -1.39
CA ASN A 451 19.77 20.46 -2.84
C ASN A 451 20.77 19.52 -3.54
N GLU A 452 21.95 19.35 -2.96
CA GLU A 452 22.93 18.37 -3.42
C GLU A 452 22.71 17.04 -2.69
N ASN A 453 21.68 16.32 -3.10
CA ASN A 453 21.37 15.01 -2.52
C ASN A 453 22.18 13.91 -3.23
N PRO A 454 23.08 13.19 -2.52
CA PRO A 454 23.89 12.13 -3.10
C PRO A 454 23.07 10.96 -3.67
N ASP A 455 21.85 10.76 -3.16
CA ASP A 455 20.97 9.67 -3.61
C ASP A 455 20.38 9.93 -5.01
N ILE A 456 20.36 11.18 -5.48
CA ILE A 456 19.83 11.54 -6.81
C ILE A 456 20.68 10.91 -7.92
N GLY A 457 22.01 10.93 -7.79
CA GLY A 457 22.88 10.32 -8.79
C GLY A 457 22.63 8.83 -8.94
N PHE A 458 22.50 8.13 -7.81
CA PHE A 458 22.15 6.71 -7.76
C PHE A 458 20.75 6.43 -8.33
N PHE A 459 19.77 7.30 -8.02
CA PHE A 459 18.43 7.22 -8.58
C PHE A 459 18.44 7.37 -10.12
N ILE A 460 19.14 8.38 -10.64
CA ILE A 460 19.29 8.62 -12.09
C ILE A 460 19.89 7.39 -12.78
N ASP A 461 20.99 6.84 -12.24
CA ASP A 461 21.67 5.68 -12.82
C ASP A 461 20.73 4.49 -12.99
N LEU A 462 19.97 4.18 -11.95
CA LEU A 462 19.05 3.05 -11.96
C LEU A 462 17.85 3.27 -12.88
N GLU A 463 17.32 4.49 -12.91
CA GLU A 463 16.12 4.85 -13.67
C GLU A 463 16.44 4.93 -15.18
N ILE A 464 17.67 5.32 -15.55
CA ILE A 464 18.22 5.19 -16.92
C ILE A 464 18.41 3.72 -17.29
N GLN A 465 19.08 2.91 -16.45
CA GLN A 465 19.30 1.49 -16.73
C GLN A 465 17.99 0.73 -16.90
N ALA A 466 16.99 1.03 -16.08
CA ALA A 466 15.66 0.44 -16.19
C ALA A 466 14.99 0.76 -17.54
N ARG A 467 15.10 2.01 -18.02
CA ARG A 467 14.57 2.47 -19.31
C ARG A 467 15.28 1.90 -20.53
N LEU A 468 16.61 1.76 -20.45
CA LEU A 468 17.38 1.08 -21.49
C LEU A 468 16.95 -0.39 -21.58
N LYS A 469 16.86 -1.08 -20.43
CA LYS A 469 16.49 -2.51 -20.36
C LYS A 469 15.07 -2.79 -20.87
N ASN A 470 14.13 -1.89 -20.62
CA ASN A 470 12.74 -2.05 -21.09
C ASN A 470 12.48 -1.42 -22.47
N GLY A 471 13.51 -0.87 -23.12
CA GLY A 471 13.44 -0.29 -24.46
C GLY A 471 12.71 1.04 -24.56
N ARG A 472 12.39 1.70 -23.43
CA ARG A 472 11.77 3.04 -23.44
C ARG A 472 12.76 4.15 -23.76
N LEU A 473 14.02 3.98 -23.36
CA LEU A 473 15.10 4.85 -23.78
C LEU A 473 15.92 4.08 -24.81
N ALA A 474 15.89 4.54 -26.05
CA ALA A 474 16.73 4.02 -27.13
C ALA A 474 17.80 5.06 -27.44
N VAL A 475 19.05 4.68 -27.24
CA VAL A 475 20.21 5.53 -27.48
C VAL A 475 21.26 4.68 -28.20
N GLU A 476 21.74 5.14 -29.35
CA GLU A 476 22.76 4.43 -30.12
C GLU A 476 24.18 4.81 -29.67
N ASP A 477 24.41 6.07 -29.33
CA ASP A 477 25.68 6.59 -28.82
C ASP A 477 25.82 6.37 -27.29
N PRO A 478 26.73 5.49 -26.83
CA PRO A 478 26.92 5.27 -25.39
C PRO A 478 27.37 6.52 -24.62
N GLY A 479 28.04 7.47 -25.29
CA GLY A 479 28.44 8.75 -24.70
C GLY A 479 27.26 9.62 -24.31
N LEU A 480 26.16 9.56 -25.07
CA LEU A 480 24.94 10.31 -24.79
C LEU A 480 24.29 9.90 -23.46
N ILE A 481 24.48 8.67 -23.00
CA ILE A 481 24.00 8.23 -21.68
C ILE A 481 24.68 9.03 -20.56
N GLN A 482 25.98 9.32 -20.70
CA GLN A 482 26.71 10.14 -19.73
C GLN A 482 26.27 11.61 -19.81
N ASP A 483 26.01 12.12 -21.01
CA ASP A 483 25.50 13.48 -21.21
C ASP A 483 24.12 13.66 -20.55
N ILE A 484 23.21 12.68 -20.73
CA ILE A 484 21.89 12.66 -20.06
C ILE A 484 22.07 12.69 -18.55
N LYS A 485 22.93 11.82 -18.01
CA LYS A 485 23.19 11.75 -16.58
C LYS A 485 23.72 13.08 -16.04
N ALA A 486 24.70 13.68 -16.70
CA ALA A 486 25.30 14.95 -16.29
C ALA A 486 24.25 16.08 -16.27
N ALA A 487 23.48 16.21 -17.35
CA ALA A 487 22.42 17.23 -17.45
C ALA A 487 21.34 17.07 -16.38
N LEU A 488 20.94 15.83 -16.06
CA LEU A 488 19.96 15.56 -15.02
C LEU A 488 20.50 15.84 -13.63
N ILE A 489 21.77 15.50 -13.33
CA ILE A 489 22.39 15.80 -12.04
C ILE A 489 22.47 17.31 -11.82
N GLU A 490 22.91 18.05 -12.84
CA GLU A 490 23.02 19.51 -12.79
C GLU A 490 21.65 20.18 -12.60
N GLY A 491 20.64 19.73 -13.35
CA GLY A 491 19.30 20.32 -13.31
C GLY A 491 18.43 19.88 -12.13
N ALA A 492 18.70 18.72 -11.52
CA ALA A 492 17.84 18.13 -10.49
C ALA A 492 17.62 19.08 -9.32
N ASN A 493 18.67 19.79 -8.89
CA ASN A 493 18.66 20.68 -7.74
C ASN A 493 17.89 20.01 -6.58
N GLY A 494 18.19 18.76 -6.21
CA GLY A 494 17.52 18.11 -5.08
C GLY A 494 16.09 17.60 -5.34
N MET A 495 15.53 17.71 -6.55
CA MET A 495 14.15 17.31 -6.88
C MET A 495 14.11 15.98 -7.65
N PHE A 496 13.82 14.88 -6.97
CA PHE A 496 13.62 13.56 -7.60
C PHE A 496 12.45 13.56 -8.56
N LEU A 497 11.35 14.26 -8.21
CA LEU A 497 10.18 14.37 -9.07
C LEU A 497 10.55 15.03 -10.41
N TRP A 498 11.34 16.11 -10.39
CA TRP A 498 11.80 16.77 -11.61
C TRP A 498 12.61 15.80 -12.49
N VAL A 499 13.54 15.04 -11.90
CA VAL A 499 14.34 14.04 -12.63
C VAL A 499 13.44 13.00 -13.30
N ALA A 500 12.46 12.45 -12.57
CA ALA A 500 11.53 11.46 -13.11
C ALA A 500 10.72 12.02 -14.30
N LEU A 501 10.26 13.27 -14.19
CA LEU A 501 9.52 13.95 -15.27
C LEU A 501 10.40 14.21 -16.49
N GLN A 502 11.65 14.66 -16.30
CA GLN A 502 12.58 14.90 -17.41
C GLN A 502 13.00 13.60 -18.10
N LEU A 503 13.25 12.53 -17.34
CA LEU A 503 13.59 11.23 -17.91
C LEU A 503 12.47 10.70 -18.80
N GLU A 504 11.21 10.85 -18.39
CA GLU A 504 10.08 10.50 -19.25
C GLU A 504 10.01 11.38 -20.50
N ALA A 505 10.25 12.69 -20.39
CA ALA A 505 10.30 13.58 -21.55
C ALA A 505 11.41 13.21 -22.53
N ILE A 506 12.58 12.81 -22.03
CA ILE A 506 13.72 12.35 -22.85
C ILE A 506 13.37 11.03 -23.57
N CYS A 507 12.63 10.12 -22.93
CA CYS A 507 12.19 8.86 -23.54
C CYS A 507 11.21 9.05 -24.70
N TRP A 508 10.65 10.25 -24.89
CA TRP A 508 9.73 10.54 -25.99
C TRP A 508 10.44 11.02 -27.24
N GLU A 509 11.74 11.32 -27.15
CA GLU A 509 12.54 11.77 -28.27
C GLU A 509 12.95 10.57 -29.14
N ASN A 510 12.94 10.74 -30.46
CA ASN A 510 13.05 9.62 -31.40
C ASN A 510 14.47 9.36 -31.92
N SER A 511 15.38 10.32 -31.74
CA SER A 511 16.76 10.23 -32.23
C SER A 511 17.75 10.77 -31.20
N ASP A 512 18.99 10.30 -31.25
CA ASP A 512 20.09 10.82 -30.43
C ASP A 512 20.26 12.35 -30.61
N PHE A 513 19.96 12.89 -31.80
CA PHE A 513 19.96 14.33 -32.06
C PHE A 513 18.88 15.05 -31.24
N ASP A 514 17.65 14.56 -31.25
CA ASP A 514 16.53 15.13 -30.50
C ASP A 514 16.76 15.03 -28.99
N VAL A 515 17.30 13.90 -28.52
CA VAL A 515 17.71 13.72 -27.13
C VAL A 515 18.77 14.76 -26.73
N ARG A 516 19.80 14.97 -27.56
CA ARG A 516 20.83 16.00 -27.33
C ARG A 516 20.24 17.42 -27.29
N ALA A 517 19.22 17.71 -28.09
CA ALA A 517 18.53 18.99 -28.06
C ALA A 517 17.65 19.14 -26.79
N ALA A 518 16.99 18.07 -26.37
CA ALA A 518 16.15 18.04 -25.16
C ALA A 518 16.98 18.28 -23.89
N ILE A 519 18.11 17.58 -23.72
CA ILE A 519 18.96 17.73 -22.51
C ILE A 519 19.59 19.13 -22.39
N LYS A 520 19.79 19.84 -23.51
CA LYS A 520 20.29 21.24 -23.51
C LYS A 520 19.24 22.26 -23.10
N SER A 521 17.96 21.90 -23.17
CA SER A 521 16.84 22.83 -22.97
C SER A 521 15.96 22.46 -21.78
N LEU A 522 16.43 21.63 -20.85
CA LEU A 522 15.66 21.17 -19.69
C LEU A 522 15.13 22.35 -18.85
N PRO A 523 13.86 22.34 -18.44
CA PRO A 523 13.28 23.37 -17.58
C PRO A 523 13.90 23.32 -16.18
N ARG A 524 14.02 24.43 -15.46
CA ARG A 524 14.67 24.46 -14.12
C ARG A 524 13.72 24.20 -12.96
N ASP A 525 12.42 24.37 -13.17
CA ASP A 525 11.39 24.30 -12.15
C ASP A 525 10.24 23.37 -12.59
N LEU A 526 9.43 22.97 -11.61
CA LEU A 526 8.31 22.05 -11.82
C LEU A 526 7.16 22.71 -12.61
N GLU A 527 6.92 24.02 -12.46
CA GLU A 527 5.83 24.71 -13.15
C GLU A 527 6.06 24.72 -14.67
N THR A 528 7.26 25.12 -15.10
CA THR A 528 7.68 25.06 -16.50
C THR A 528 7.70 23.62 -17.02
N THR A 529 8.09 22.65 -16.17
CA THR A 529 8.02 21.23 -16.51
C THR A 529 6.59 20.78 -16.79
N TYR A 530 5.65 21.11 -15.90
CA TYR A 530 4.25 20.76 -16.05
C TYR A 530 3.64 21.43 -17.29
N ALA A 531 3.91 22.72 -17.50
CA ALA A 531 3.45 23.45 -18.68
C ALA A 531 3.88 22.75 -19.98
N ARG A 532 5.16 22.40 -20.10
CA ARG A 532 5.70 21.71 -21.29
C ARG A 532 5.09 20.32 -21.51
N ILE A 533 4.87 19.55 -20.44
CA ILE A 533 4.22 18.24 -20.54
C ILE A 533 2.78 18.41 -21.01
N LEU A 534 2.04 19.34 -20.41
CA LEU A 534 0.64 19.60 -20.77
C LEU A 534 0.51 20.09 -22.22
N GLU A 535 1.36 21.00 -22.66
CA GLU A 535 1.39 21.49 -24.04
C GLU A 535 1.67 20.36 -25.03
N ARG A 536 2.72 19.57 -24.80
CA ARG A 536 3.08 18.42 -25.67
C ARG A 536 1.96 17.37 -25.73
N SER A 537 1.37 17.01 -24.59
CA SER A 537 0.29 16.03 -24.54
C SER A 537 -0.99 16.54 -25.20
N THR A 538 -1.34 17.83 -25.03
CA THR A 538 -2.56 18.40 -25.60
C THR A 538 -2.48 18.55 -27.12
N ILE A 539 -1.31 18.90 -27.67
CA ILE A 539 -1.10 18.97 -29.13
C ILE A 539 -1.40 17.63 -29.81
N ARG A 540 -1.07 16.53 -29.13
CA ARG A 540 -1.29 15.18 -29.67
C ARG A 540 -2.70 14.63 -29.37
N ASP A 541 -3.44 15.27 -28.45
CA ASP A 541 -4.74 14.78 -27.97
C ASP A 541 -5.90 15.23 -28.87
N SER A 542 -6.01 14.58 -30.04
CA SER A 542 -7.06 14.86 -31.03
C SER A 542 -8.50 14.69 -30.50
N HIS A 543 -8.70 13.91 -29.43
CA HIS A 543 -10.03 13.56 -28.91
C HIS A 543 -10.32 14.21 -27.54
N LYS A 544 -9.44 15.09 -27.04
CA LYS A 544 -9.57 15.78 -25.75
C LYS A 544 -9.71 14.84 -24.54
N TYR A 545 -9.23 13.60 -24.63
CA TYR A 545 -9.29 12.66 -23.52
C TYR A 545 -8.44 13.10 -22.35
N TYR A 546 -7.30 13.75 -22.62
CA TYR A 546 -6.30 14.07 -21.63
C TYR A 546 -6.81 15.05 -20.58
N VAL A 547 -7.27 16.24 -21.01
CA VAL A 547 -7.82 17.25 -20.09
C VAL A 547 -9.03 16.69 -19.33
N ARG A 548 -9.82 15.84 -19.98
CA ARG A 548 -10.99 15.20 -19.37
C ARG A 548 -10.60 14.21 -18.28
N ILE A 549 -9.57 13.39 -18.49
CA ILE A 549 -9.00 12.52 -17.46
C ILE A 549 -8.47 13.34 -16.28
N LEU A 550 -7.74 14.44 -16.53
CA LEU A 550 -7.25 15.32 -15.46
C LEU A 550 -8.41 15.92 -14.64
N LYS A 551 -9.50 16.33 -15.30
CA LYS A 551 -10.73 16.78 -14.63
C LYS A 551 -11.34 15.68 -13.75
N PHE A 552 -11.46 14.46 -14.27
CA PHE A 552 -11.96 13.32 -13.50
C PHE A 552 -11.12 13.06 -12.26
N LEU A 553 -9.79 13.03 -12.40
CA LEU A 553 -8.87 12.83 -11.28
C LEU A 553 -8.91 13.99 -10.27
N ALA A 554 -9.16 15.21 -10.72
CA ALA A 554 -9.18 16.38 -9.84
C ALA A 554 -10.47 16.49 -9.01
N ALA A 555 -11.61 16.09 -9.60
CA ALA A 555 -12.93 16.16 -8.99
C ALA A 555 -13.37 14.88 -8.25
N ALA A 556 -12.75 13.74 -8.54
CA ALA A 556 -13.10 12.49 -7.87
C ALA A 556 -12.85 12.59 -6.36
N TYR A 557 -13.84 12.15 -5.58
CA TYR A 557 -13.76 12.08 -4.12
C TYR A 557 -12.71 11.05 -3.63
N GLU A 558 -12.49 10.00 -4.41
CA GLU A 558 -11.50 8.96 -4.17
C GLU A 558 -10.77 8.60 -5.48
N PRO A 559 -9.55 8.02 -5.41
CA PRO A 559 -8.82 7.56 -6.58
C PRO A 559 -9.66 6.64 -7.49
N LEU A 560 -9.56 6.87 -8.80
CA LEU A 560 -10.29 6.11 -9.82
C LEU A 560 -9.44 4.95 -10.34
N THR A 561 -10.03 3.78 -10.54
CA THR A 561 -9.34 2.65 -11.19
C THR A 561 -9.15 2.90 -12.69
N THR A 562 -8.15 2.25 -13.28
CA THR A 562 -7.94 2.27 -14.74
C THR A 562 -9.19 1.84 -15.52
N ALA A 563 -9.95 0.86 -15.02
CA ALA A 563 -11.20 0.41 -15.62
C ALA A 563 -12.31 1.48 -15.56
N GLN A 564 -12.43 2.18 -14.43
CA GLN A 564 -13.40 3.27 -14.29
C GLN A 564 -13.07 4.43 -15.23
N ILE A 565 -11.80 4.85 -15.30
CA ILE A 565 -11.39 5.92 -16.22
C ILE A 565 -11.65 5.51 -17.67
N ARG A 566 -11.37 4.26 -18.04
CA ARG A 566 -11.68 3.72 -19.37
C ARG A 566 -13.16 3.88 -19.70
N GLU A 567 -14.06 3.49 -18.80
CA GLU A 567 -15.50 3.66 -19.01
C GLU A 567 -15.89 5.14 -19.10
N MET A 568 -15.48 5.95 -18.13
CA MET A 568 -15.84 7.38 -18.04
C MET A 568 -15.35 8.20 -19.23
N ALA A 569 -14.09 8.01 -19.63
CA ALA A 569 -13.53 8.73 -20.78
C ALA A 569 -14.20 8.33 -22.10
N SER A 570 -14.86 7.16 -22.16
CA SER A 570 -15.60 6.68 -23.33
C SER A 570 -17.04 7.22 -23.42
N VAL A 571 -17.56 7.83 -22.36
CA VAL A 571 -18.91 8.42 -22.33
C VAL A 571 -18.89 9.76 -23.06
N THR A 572 -19.90 10.07 -23.86
CA THR A 572 -20.09 11.43 -24.39
C THR A 572 -21.33 12.04 -23.73
N ILE A 573 -21.17 13.15 -23.03
CA ILE A 573 -22.25 13.79 -22.27
C ILE A 573 -23.44 14.08 -23.19
N GLY A 574 -24.65 13.72 -22.75
CA GLY A 574 -25.90 13.93 -23.49
C GLY A 574 -26.27 12.83 -24.49
N GLN A 575 -25.48 11.76 -24.61
CA GLN A 575 -25.87 10.56 -25.33
C GLN A 575 -26.58 9.56 -24.41
N ASP A 576 -27.61 8.90 -24.90
CA ASP A 576 -28.47 7.98 -24.14
C ASP A 576 -28.28 6.49 -24.52
N ASP A 577 -27.53 6.21 -25.57
CA ASP A 577 -27.21 4.85 -26.02
C ASP A 577 -25.82 4.39 -25.58
N TYR A 578 -25.75 3.17 -25.04
CA TYR A 578 -24.51 2.52 -24.67
C TYR A 578 -23.98 1.68 -25.83
N ASP A 579 -22.88 2.13 -26.44
CA ASP A 579 -22.15 1.38 -27.47
C ASP A 579 -20.79 0.87 -26.94
N PRO A 580 -20.62 -0.45 -26.70
CA PRO A 580 -19.34 -1.04 -26.30
C PRO A 580 -18.19 -0.71 -27.26
N LYS A 581 -18.47 -0.45 -28.55
CA LYS A 581 -17.45 -0.14 -29.57
C LYS A 581 -16.81 1.22 -29.34
N ARG A 582 -17.43 2.10 -28.55
CA ARG A 582 -16.88 3.40 -28.17
C ARG A 582 -15.90 3.30 -27.00
N GLN A 583 -15.81 2.13 -26.35
CA GLN A 583 -14.86 1.95 -25.26
C GLN A 583 -13.42 2.05 -25.76
N ILE A 584 -12.61 2.84 -25.05
CA ILE A 584 -11.19 2.95 -25.29
C ILE A 584 -10.55 1.57 -25.25
N ASN A 585 -9.89 1.16 -26.34
CA ASN A 585 -9.30 -0.18 -26.44
C ASN A 585 -8.11 -0.37 -25.51
N ASN A 586 -7.24 0.64 -25.41
CA ASN A 586 -6.02 0.57 -24.62
C ASN A 586 -5.88 1.81 -23.71
N ILE A 587 -6.49 1.73 -22.53
CA ILE A 587 -6.39 2.77 -21.51
C ILE A 587 -4.96 2.95 -21.01
N THR A 588 -4.14 1.90 -21.00
CA THR A 588 -2.74 1.99 -20.56
C THR A 588 -1.92 2.90 -21.47
N ASN A 589 -2.10 2.79 -22.78
CA ASN A 589 -1.45 3.70 -23.74
C ASN A 589 -1.96 5.13 -23.57
N LEU A 590 -3.27 5.31 -23.33
CA LEU A 590 -3.84 6.64 -23.12
C LEU A 590 -3.33 7.28 -21.82
N LEU A 591 -3.18 6.52 -20.75
CA LEU A 591 -2.61 7.00 -19.48
C LEU A 591 -1.10 7.26 -19.60
N ALA A 592 -0.37 6.44 -20.34
CA ALA A 592 1.04 6.73 -20.68
C ALA A 592 1.15 8.02 -21.50
N PHE A 593 0.14 8.28 -22.34
CA PHE A 593 0.01 9.48 -23.15
C PHE A 593 -0.43 10.72 -22.36
N CYS A 594 -1.07 10.54 -21.20
CA CYS A 594 -1.33 11.59 -20.20
C CYS A 594 -0.04 12.17 -19.55
N GLY A 595 1.13 11.83 -20.10
CA GLY A 595 2.41 12.30 -19.63
C GLY A 595 2.79 11.71 -18.28
N SER A 596 3.97 12.10 -17.82
CA SER A 596 4.48 11.78 -16.49
C SER A 596 3.76 12.53 -15.35
N LEU A 597 2.64 13.23 -15.64
CA LEU A 597 1.80 13.92 -14.66
C LEU A 597 0.81 13.01 -13.95
N VAL A 598 0.53 11.85 -14.52
CA VAL A 598 -0.38 10.86 -13.96
C VAL A 598 0.38 9.56 -13.72
N MET A 599 0.10 8.90 -12.61
CA MET A 599 0.68 7.61 -12.26
C MET A 599 -0.40 6.60 -11.92
N THR A 600 -0.19 5.35 -12.32
CA THR A 600 -1.02 4.22 -11.91
C THR A 600 -0.35 3.51 -10.75
N ASP A 601 -1.08 3.36 -9.65
CA ASP A 601 -0.63 2.58 -8.50
C ASP A 601 -0.59 1.09 -8.86
N GLU A 602 0.57 0.46 -8.68
CA GLU A 602 0.77 -0.95 -9.04
C GLU A 602 -0.02 -1.91 -8.13
N GLU A 603 -0.33 -1.52 -6.89
CA GLU A 603 -1.01 -2.37 -5.92
C GLU A 603 -2.51 -2.13 -5.88
N GLU A 604 -3.00 -0.91 -6.05
CA GLU A 604 -4.44 -0.64 -6.05
C GLU A 604 -5.04 -0.59 -7.47
N GLY A 605 -4.20 -0.43 -8.51
CA GLY A 605 -4.67 -0.23 -9.88
C GLY A 605 -5.41 1.09 -10.09
N THR A 606 -5.31 2.00 -9.10
CA THR A 606 -5.88 3.35 -9.11
C THR A 606 -4.94 4.34 -9.78
N VAL A 607 -5.52 5.34 -10.42
CA VAL A 607 -4.82 6.37 -11.16
C VAL A 607 -4.93 7.68 -10.37
N ARG A 608 -3.82 8.42 -10.29
CA ARG A 608 -3.73 9.70 -9.57
C ARG A 608 -2.73 10.62 -10.23
N PHE A 609 -2.75 11.90 -9.86
CA PHE A 609 -1.65 12.79 -10.21
C PHE A 609 -0.34 12.30 -9.57
N VAL A 610 0.77 12.53 -10.27
CA VAL A 610 2.12 12.18 -9.81
C VAL A 610 2.47 12.87 -8.49
N HIS A 611 1.89 14.04 -8.26
CA HIS A 611 2.05 14.84 -7.04
C HIS A 611 0.90 15.86 -6.93
N HIS A 612 0.54 16.29 -5.71
CA HIS A 612 -0.54 17.27 -5.52
C HIS A 612 -0.28 18.57 -6.29
N SER A 613 0.98 19.00 -6.40
CA SER A 613 1.33 20.23 -7.12
C SER A 613 1.00 20.18 -8.61
N ALA A 614 0.95 18.99 -9.23
CA ALA A 614 0.48 18.85 -10.60
C ALA A 614 -1.03 19.08 -10.72
N LYS A 615 -1.82 18.60 -9.73
CA LYS A 615 -3.25 18.90 -9.62
C LYS A 615 -3.48 20.40 -9.45
N SER A 616 -2.78 21.02 -8.49
CA SER A 616 -2.86 22.47 -8.23
C SER A 616 -2.49 23.30 -9.46
N PHE A 617 -1.47 22.88 -10.21
CA PHE A 617 -1.06 23.53 -11.45
C PHE A 617 -2.18 23.50 -12.52
N CYS A 618 -2.88 22.38 -12.67
CA CYS A 618 -4.01 22.27 -13.60
C CYS A 618 -5.21 23.13 -13.17
N GLN A 619 -5.37 23.37 -11.87
CA GLN A 619 -6.49 24.16 -11.32
C GLN A 619 -6.28 25.69 -11.34
N GLY A 620 -5.24 26.18 -12.01
CA GLY A 620 -5.12 27.60 -12.38
C GLY A 620 -4.56 28.52 -11.29
N SER A 621 -3.86 28.01 -10.27
CA SER A 621 -3.26 28.85 -9.22
C SER A 621 -2.15 29.81 -9.68
N LEU A 622 -1.79 29.83 -10.98
CA LEU A 622 -0.61 30.53 -11.52
C LEU A 622 -0.90 31.50 -12.69
N GLY A 623 -2.14 31.98 -12.86
CA GLY A 623 -2.41 33.26 -13.55
C GLY A 623 -2.37 33.31 -15.09
N HIS A 624 -2.15 32.21 -15.81
CA HIS A 624 -2.18 32.17 -17.29
C HIS A 624 -3.27 31.23 -17.84
N ILE A 625 -4.34 31.80 -18.42
CA ILE A 625 -5.43 31.04 -19.07
C ILE A 625 -4.86 30.22 -20.23
N SER A 626 -4.95 28.90 -20.12
CA SER A 626 -4.47 27.93 -21.12
C SER A 626 -5.48 26.80 -21.29
N ILE A 627 -5.46 26.10 -22.44
CA ILE A 627 -6.47 25.10 -22.83
C ILE A 627 -6.52 23.85 -21.91
N TRP A 628 -5.49 23.64 -21.10
CA TRP A 628 -5.37 22.52 -20.17
C TRP A 628 -5.67 22.90 -18.72
N GLN A 629 -5.84 24.20 -18.42
CA GLN A 629 -6.30 24.64 -17.12
C GLN A 629 -7.80 24.53 -17.02
N PHE A 630 -8.29 24.21 -15.82
CA PHE A 630 -9.71 24.11 -15.54
C PHE A 630 -10.01 24.50 -14.10
N THR A 631 -11.20 25.02 -13.83
CA THR A 631 -11.62 25.29 -12.45
C THR A 631 -12.03 24.01 -11.75
N ALA A 632 -12.06 24.03 -10.41
CA ALA A 632 -12.64 22.91 -9.65
C ALA A 632 -14.10 22.66 -10.07
N GLU A 633 -14.88 23.72 -10.30
CA GLU A 633 -16.27 23.62 -10.75
C GLU A 633 -16.39 22.94 -12.13
N GLU A 634 -15.56 23.31 -13.10
CA GLU A 634 -15.54 22.67 -14.42
C GLU A 634 -15.20 21.17 -14.34
N ALA A 635 -14.29 20.79 -13.44
CA ALA A 635 -13.94 19.39 -13.22
C ALA A 635 -15.12 18.62 -12.60
N HIS A 636 -15.82 19.20 -11.62
CA HIS A 636 -17.02 18.61 -11.02
C HIS A 636 -18.16 18.48 -12.02
N ASN A 637 -18.40 19.50 -12.85
CA ASN A 637 -19.43 19.47 -13.89
C ASN A 637 -19.14 18.40 -14.94
N GLU A 638 -17.88 18.24 -15.35
CA GLU A 638 -17.46 17.20 -16.29
C GLU A 638 -17.67 15.80 -15.70
N LEU A 639 -17.27 15.59 -14.44
CA LEU A 639 -17.44 14.32 -13.74
C LEU A 639 -18.92 13.99 -13.52
N GLY A 640 -19.69 14.92 -12.94
CA GLY A 640 -21.11 14.77 -12.66
C GLY A 640 -21.93 14.56 -13.93
N GLY A 641 -21.70 15.35 -14.98
CA GLY A 641 -22.36 15.20 -16.28
C GLY A 641 -22.06 13.86 -16.93
N THR A 642 -20.82 13.37 -16.83
CA THR A 642 -20.41 12.05 -17.32
C THR A 642 -21.12 10.92 -16.57
N ILE A 643 -21.16 10.99 -15.23
CA ILE A 643 -21.83 9.98 -14.40
C ILE A 643 -23.35 9.97 -14.67
N LEU A 644 -24.00 11.13 -14.69
CA LEU A 644 -25.44 11.25 -14.96
C LEU A 644 -25.79 10.71 -16.34
N THR A 645 -25.00 11.03 -17.36
CA THR A 645 -25.19 10.49 -18.72
C THR A 645 -25.10 8.97 -18.72
N TYR A 646 -24.05 8.42 -18.08
CA TYR A 646 -23.86 6.97 -18.02
C TYR A 646 -25.01 6.26 -17.31
N LEU A 647 -25.45 6.77 -16.15
CA LEU A 647 -26.56 6.17 -15.40
C LEU A 647 -27.90 6.21 -16.16
N ASN A 648 -28.06 7.15 -17.09
CA ASN A 648 -29.24 7.29 -17.94
C ASN A 648 -29.16 6.46 -19.24
N TYR A 649 -28.14 5.62 -19.45
CA TYR A 649 -28.12 4.75 -20.61
C TYR A 649 -29.28 3.75 -20.57
N SER A 650 -29.99 3.62 -21.70
CA SER A 650 -31.17 2.76 -21.84
C SER A 650 -30.94 1.28 -21.49
N ILE A 651 -29.69 0.80 -21.56
CA ILE A 651 -29.29 -0.55 -21.14
C ILE A 651 -29.59 -0.82 -19.66
N PHE A 652 -29.59 0.21 -18.81
CA PHE A 652 -29.86 0.07 -17.39
C PHE A 652 -31.36 -0.02 -17.08
N GLU A 653 -32.24 0.44 -17.97
CA GLU A 653 -33.70 0.30 -17.82
C GLU A 653 -34.15 -1.16 -17.96
N THR A 654 -33.42 -1.97 -18.73
CA THR A 654 -33.83 -3.34 -19.09
C THR A 654 -33.07 -4.46 -18.34
N LYS A 655 -32.01 -4.15 -17.58
CA LYS A 655 -31.07 -5.15 -17.00
C LYS A 655 -30.75 -5.00 -15.52
N LEU A 656 -31.60 -4.34 -14.71
CA LEU A 656 -31.40 -4.24 -13.26
C LEU A 656 -31.69 -5.57 -12.53
N SER A 657 -30.76 -6.52 -12.63
CA SER A 657 -30.63 -7.63 -11.68
C SER A 657 -29.36 -7.41 -10.85
N ARG A 658 -29.46 -7.55 -9.52
CA ARG A 658 -28.32 -7.44 -8.58
C ARG A 658 -27.10 -8.28 -9.02
N ARG A 659 -27.30 -9.39 -9.73
CA ARG A 659 -26.21 -10.27 -10.22
C ARG A 659 -25.37 -9.64 -11.34
N VAL A 660 -25.94 -8.78 -12.18
CA VAL A 660 -25.21 -8.16 -13.30
C VAL A 660 -24.30 -7.03 -12.81
N LEU A 661 -24.76 -6.23 -11.85
CA LEU A 661 -23.93 -5.21 -11.18
C LEU A 661 -22.74 -5.84 -10.44
N LEU A 662 -22.94 -6.97 -9.76
CA LEU A 662 -21.88 -7.67 -9.02
C LEU A 662 -20.85 -8.39 -9.92
N SER A 663 -21.15 -8.58 -11.21
CA SER A 663 -20.23 -9.26 -12.15
C SER A 663 -19.06 -8.38 -12.62
N GLY A 664 -18.99 -7.11 -12.19
CA GLY A 664 -17.94 -6.17 -12.58
C GLY A 664 -18.07 -5.63 -14.01
N GLN A 665 -19.17 -5.92 -14.69
CA GLN A 665 -19.38 -5.54 -16.09
C GLN A 665 -19.67 -4.04 -16.30
N TYR A 666 -20.04 -3.32 -15.23
CA TYR A 666 -20.33 -1.88 -15.22
C TYR A 666 -19.65 -1.21 -14.01
N CYS A 667 -18.35 -0.92 -14.11
CA CYS A 667 -17.54 -0.46 -12.97
C CYS A 667 -17.95 0.94 -12.49
N LEU A 668 -18.49 1.76 -13.39
CA LEU A 668 -18.93 3.13 -13.08
C LEU A 668 -20.27 3.17 -12.32
N ALA A 669 -21.21 2.25 -12.61
CA ALA A 669 -22.53 2.22 -11.97
C ALA A 669 -22.47 2.02 -10.45
N ILE A 670 -21.57 1.14 -9.98
CA ILE A 670 -21.39 0.85 -8.55
C ILE A 670 -20.82 2.06 -7.79
N ARG A 671 -19.92 2.80 -8.44
CA ARG A 671 -19.19 3.94 -7.85
C ARG A 671 -20.01 5.24 -7.85
N ALA A 672 -20.89 5.41 -8.84
CA ALA A 672 -21.75 6.57 -8.97
C ALA A 672 -22.66 6.76 -7.73
N VAL A 673 -23.18 5.66 -7.18
CA VAL A 673 -24.00 5.66 -5.95
C VAL A 673 -23.19 6.18 -4.76
N THR A 674 -21.91 5.81 -4.65
CA THR A 674 -21.01 6.25 -3.56
C THR A 674 -20.63 7.72 -3.70
N HIS A 675 -20.37 8.18 -4.93
CA HIS A 675 -19.97 9.57 -5.19
C HIS A 675 -21.08 10.58 -4.86
N PHE A 676 -22.33 10.28 -5.21
CA PHE A 676 -23.46 11.18 -4.90
C PHE A 676 -23.96 11.09 -3.45
N SER A 677 -23.55 10.06 -2.70
CA SER A 677 -23.94 9.92 -1.29
C SER A 677 -22.96 10.61 -0.32
N ASN A 678 -21.72 10.87 -0.74
CA ASN A 678 -20.63 11.39 0.09
C ASN A 678 -20.28 12.87 -0.18
N GLN A 679 -20.95 13.50 -1.16
CA GLN A 679 -20.97 14.95 -1.37
C GLN A 679 -22.24 15.53 -0.78
#